data_AF-A0A212JWD0-F1
#
_entry.id   AF-A0A212JWD0-F1
#
_cell.length_a   1.000
_cell.length_b   1.000
_cell.length_c   1.000
_cell.angle_alpha   90.00
_cell.angle_beta   90.00
_cell.angle_gamma   90.00
#
_symmetry.space_group_name_H-M   'P 1'
#
loop_
_entity.id
_entity.type
_entity.pdbx_description
1 polymer ?
#
loop_
_entity_poly.entity_id
_entity_poly.type
_entity_poly.pdbx_seq_one_letter_code
_entity_poly.pdbx_strand_id
1 'polypeptide(L)'
;MKNRLLALFSLQKLPFWGVFVLSVIMALATFVEKSHGSEYTYSHIYGSWWFSALWGLLVILSLTGIVKGQMYRNLSLLLVHISFILILAGAFCTKLFAEHGYVILNKDTDCSKMQADADTVELPFRMRLDTFYVSYYAGTNAPADYISHFSIKDKLSGKTTIAEVSMNNIFSYDGYRFYQSSFEDDWRTSILSVNHDSWGIPLTYAGYALFVLAMIWYLFSPQNAFRKLLNHPLLKKALIIILFIIPVSCFSQILTKDSLSVNKKQAKEFCKLWMLYDGRISPVATFAHDFTLKITGKTSFSYLDANQFLMGFLFFPDKWQQVALFDVKDGILKKELNAETEKAALIDFYDTEGNYKLSKYWKDLSSNSPKTSLLKEVEKLDEKIQLINMLHNGSLLQIYPQKIDNDVKWFYPTQNLRTKDEQKNIKLIRNSLLSYYQAISDNSEGNAKLALEMISDYQKANAEEVLPSDLHRDIEIFYTNVNFTSILFKINLTLGLLSLLCVFFLADKRVKHVDKIFFGILILSFIVHSFSIGIRTYIGGRLPFSNGFETMLLIAWSAMLIAVLAGRKMPLIVSFGYLISGCSLLVAHLGMMNPRITPLVPVLSSPLLSIHVSVIMLAYTLLAFIMLNSLISLIQIVLCKNKDVANILKKLEQNKIYSLICLYPSLLFLGAGIFIGAVWANISWGRYWGWDPKEVWALITFLVYSLIIHQKNLKIFTNLFFFHAFGLLSFSTVLMTYFGVNYFLGGMHSYAGEMQFDFTIILIILISLLIAGLLCISYKKYKKIAVITD
;
A
#
# COMPACT_ATOMS: atom_id res chain seq x y z
N MET A 1 -41.39 -17.70 -21.99
CA MET A 1 -40.65 -16.75 -21.12
C MET A 1 -40.77 -17.09 -19.64
N LYS A 2 -41.99 -17.31 -19.10
CA LYS A 2 -42.27 -17.70 -17.70
C LYS A 2 -41.44 -18.89 -17.17
N ASN A 3 -41.34 -19.98 -17.93
CA ASN A 3 -40.54 -21.16 -17.51
C ASN A 3 -39.02 -20.91 -17.51
N ARG A 4 -38.52 -19.99 -18.35
CA ARG A 4 -37.09 -19.58 -18.33
C ARG A 4 -36.79 -18.64 -17.15
N LEU A 5 -37.74 -17.79 -16.77
CA LEU A 5 -37.68 -16.96 -15.56
C LEU A 5 -37.74 -17.79 -14.27
N LEU A 6 -38.66 -18.75 -14.18
CA LEU A 6 -38.74 -19.68 -13.05
C LEU A 6 -37.49 -20.56 -12.92
N ALA A 7 -36.86 -20.93 -14.03
CA ALA A 7 -35.59 -21.67 -14.04
C ALA A 7 -34.36 -20.85 -13.55
N LEU A 8 -34.47 -19.52 -13.48
CA LEU A 8 -33.45 -18.64 -12.88
C LEU A 8 -33.56 -18.60 -11.35
N PHE A 9 -34.75 -18.86 -10.80
CA PHE A 9 -35.05 -18.91 -9.36
C PHE A 9 -35.15 -20.34 -8.81
N SER A 10 -34.48 -21.31 -9.45
CA SER A 10 -34.43 -22.66 -8.87
C SER A 10 -33.77 -22.61 -7.50
N LEU A 11 -34.24 -23.43 -6.55
CA LEU A 11 -33.72 -23.45 -5.17
C LEU A 11 -32.18 -23.60 -5.09
N GLN A 12 -31.57 -24.29 -6.06
CA GLN A 12 -30.12 -24.46 -6.14
C GLN A 12 -29.35 -23.21 -6.55
N LYS A 13 -30.03 -22.19 -7.12
CA LYS A 13 -29.44 -20.93 -7.58
C LYS A 13 -29.69 -19.75 -6.63
N LEU A 14 -30.66 -19.87 -5.73
CA LEU A 14 -31.03 -18.82 -4.77
C LEU A 14 -29.85 -18.32 -3.89
N PRO A 15 -28.93 -19.17 -3.39
CA PRO A 15 -27.80 -18.69 -2.60
C PRO A 15 -26.93 -17.68 -3.36
N PHE A 16 -26.73 -17.89 -4.66
CA PHE A 16 -25.89 -17.01 -5.49
C PHE A 16 -26.56 -15.66 -5.76
N TRP A 17 -27.90 -15.63 -5.91
CA TRP A 17 -28.64 -14.38 -5.96
C TRP A 17 -28.57 -13.63 -4.63
N GLY A 18 -28.63 -14.34 -3.50
CA GLY A 18 -28.41 -13.77 -2.18
C GLY A 18 -27.04 -13.10 -2.06
N VAL A 19 -25.96 -13.79 -2.48
CA VAL A 19 -24.60 -13.23 -2.52
C VAL A 19 -24.51 -11.99 -3.41
N PHE A 20 -25.16 -12.00 -4.57
CA PHE A 20 -25.18 -10.85 -5.47
C PHE A 20 -25.88 -9.64 -4.85
N VAL A 21 -27.10 -9.82 -4.33
CA VAL A 21 -27.88 -8.75 -3.70
C VAL A 21 -27.12 -8.17 -2.51
N LEU A 22 -26.55 -9.03 -1.68
CA LEU A 22 -25.78 -8.62 -0.50
C LEU A 22 -24.52 -7.83 -0.89
N SER A 23 -23.79 -8.27 -1.91
CA SER A 23 -22.64 -7.53 -2.44
C SER A 23 -23.03 -6.13 -2.95
N VAL A 24 -24.18 -5.99 -3.60
CA VAL A 24 -24.70 -4.68 -4.06
C VAL A 24 -25.08 -3.78 -2.89
N ILE A 25 -25.81 -4.31 -1.89
CA ILE A 25 -26.18 -3.55 -0.68
C ILE A 25 -24.92 -3.07 0.05
N MET A 26 -23.94 -3.96 0.24
CA MET A 26 -22.68 -3.62 0.87
C MET A 26 -21.89 -2.57 0.08
N ALA A 27 -21.85 -2.67 -1.24
CA ALA A 27 -21.20 -1.67 -2.08
C ALA A 27 -21.87 -0.30 -1.93
N LEU A 28 -23.21 -0.23 -1.99
CA LEU A 28 -23.98 1.00 -1.81
C LEU A 28 -23.76 1.61 -0.41
N ALA A 29 -23.70 0.77 0.63
CA ALA A 29 -23.46 1.21 2.00
C ALA A 29 -22.12 1.96 2.14
N THR A 30 -21.07 1.56 1.41
CA THR A 30 -19.80 2.30 1.43
C THR A 30 -19.89 3.72 0.83
N PHE A 31 -20.80 3.96 -0.12
CA PHE A 31 -21.06 5.31 -0.64
C PHE A 31 -21.95 6.14 0.30
N VAL A 32 -22.88 5.48 1.02
CA VAL A 32 -23.66 6.12 2.08
C VAL A 32 -22.73 6.56 3.22
N GLU A 33 -21.78 5.72 3.62
CA GLU A 33 -20.76 6.04 4.62
C GLU A 33 -19.93 7.26 4.25
N LYS A 34 -19.48 7.37 3.00
CA LYS A 34 -18.78 8.56 2.53
C LYS A 34 -19.61 9.85 2.70
N SER A 35 -20.92 9.77 2.48
CA SER A 35 -21.80 10.95 2.46
C SER A 35 -22.38 11.32 3.82
N HIS A 36 -22.61 10.35 4.71
CA HIS A 36 -23.31 10.55 5.99
C HIS A 36 -22.48 10.15 7.22
N GLY A 37 -21.28 9.58 7.04
CA GLY A 37 -20.39 9.13 8.11
C GLY A 37 -20.59 7.67 8.55
N SER A 38 -19.57 7.10 9.19
CA SER A 38 -19.55 5.68 9.60
C SER A 38 -20.58 5.33 10.67
N GLU A 39 -20.83 6.23 11.63
CA GLU A 39 -21.81 6.02 12.71
C GLU A 39 -23.25 5.93 12.16
N TYR A 40 -23.58 6.81 11.20
CA TYR A 40 -24.88 6.79 10.52
C TYR A 40 -25.07 5.48 9.73
N THR A 41 -24.08 5.09 8.94
CA THR A 41 -24.16 3.85 8.14
C THR A 41 -24.23 2.62 9.02
N TYR A 42 -23.51 2.58 10.15
CA TYR A 42 -23.61 1.48 11.09
C TYR A 42 -25.01 1.39 11.70
N SER A 43 -25.54 2.47 12.26
CA SER A 43 -26.87 2.48 12.89
C SER A 43 -28.01 2.11 11.92
N HIS A 44 -27.93 2.55 10.66
CA HIS A 44 -29.02 2.35 9.69
C HIS A 44 -28.88 1.11 8.80
N ILE A 45 -27.65 0.66 8.55
CA ILE A 45 -27.36 -0.46 7.63
C ILE A 45 -26.68 -1.60 8.38
N TYR A 46 -25.40 -1.49 8.75
CA TYR A 46 -24.62 -2.65 9.20
C TYR A 46 -25.09 -3.23 10.55
N GLY A 47 -25.47 -2.37 11.49
CA GLY A 47 -26.02 -2.71 12.80
C GLY A 47 -27.50 -3.06 12.78
N SER A 48 -28.21 -2.78 11.69
CA SER A 48 -29.65 -3.00 11.58
C SER A 48 -30.06 -4.48 11.67
N TRP A 49 -31.29 -4.74 12.12
CA TRP A 49 -31.84 -6.10 12.18
C TRP A 49 -32.04 -6.71 10.80
N TRP A 50 -32.45 -5.89 9.81
CA TRP A 50 -32.74 -6.36 8.45
C TRP A 50 -31.48 -6.82 7.73
N PHE A 51 -30.35 -6.14 7.96
CA PHE A 51 -29.07 -6.54 7.38
C PHE A 51 -28.59 -7.88 7.97
N SER A 52 -28.74 -8.09 9.28
CA SER A 52 -28.49 -9.39 9.90
C SER A 52 -29.44 -10.47 9.38
N ALA A 53 -30.72 -10.14 9.15
CA ALA A 53 -31.69 -11.08 8.59
C ALA A 53 -31.31 -11.52 7.17
N LEU A 54 -30.72 -10.64 6.34
CA LEU A 54 -30.21 -11.00 5.01
C LEU A 54 -29.07 -12.03 5.08
N TRP A 55 -28.13 -11.87 6.01
CA TRP A 55 -27.08 -12.86 6.26
C TRP A 55 -27.67 -14.19 6.76
N GLY A 56 -28.63 -14.15 7.68
CA GLY A 56 -29.34 -15.34 8.16
C GLY A 56 -30.07 -16.07 7.03
N LEU A 57 -30.76 -15.34 6.16
CA LEU A 57 -31.40 -15.88 4.97
C LEU A 57 -30.37 -16.52 4.03
N LEU A 58 -29.23 -15.90 3.81
CA LEU A 58 -28.15 -16.46 3.00
C LEU A 58 -27.63 -17.79 3.59
N VAL A 59 -27.50 -17.89 4.92
CA VAL A 59 -27.13 -19.15 5.60
C VAL A 59 -28.16 -20.24 5.34
N ILE A 60 -29.45 -19.93 5.52
CA ILE A 60 -30.54 -20.90 5.28
C ILE A 60 -30.52 -21.37 3.82
N LEU A 61 -30.42 -20.44 2.87
CA LEU A 61 -30.33 -20.75 1.45
C LEU A 61 -29.10 -21.63 1.17
N SER A 62 -27.94 -21.28 1.73
CA SER A 62 -26.69 -22.04 1.54
C SER A 62 -26.78 -23.46 2.10
N LEU A 63 -27.38 -23.65 3.28
CA LEU A 63 -27.64 -24.97 3.87
C LEU A 63 -28.52 -25.83 2.95
N THR A 64 -29.60 -25.27 2.39
CA THR A 64 -30.43 -26.01 1.43
C THR A 64 -29.65 -26.38 0.17
N GLY A 65 -28.75 -25.50 -0.29
CA GLY A 65 -27.83 -25.76 -1.40
C GLY A 65 -26.84 -26.89 -1.12
N ILE A 66 -26.27 -26.93 0.08
CA ILE A 66 -25.31 -27.96 0.54
C ILE A 66 -25.97 -29.35 0.55
N VAL A 67 -27.15 -29.45 1.15
CA VAL A 67 -27.89 -30.72 1.25
C VAL A 67 -28.32 -31.21 -0.14
N LYS A 68 -28.96 -30.34 -0.94
CA LYS A 68 -29.41 -30.71 -2.30
C LYS A 68 -28.25 -30.99 -3.25
N GLY A 69 -27.11 -30.30 -3.07
CA GLY A 69 -25.89 -30.53 -3.83
C GLY A 69 -25.12 -31.79 -3.42
N GLN A 70 -25.61 -32.53 -2.42
CA GLN A 70 -24.97 -33.73 -1.85
C GLN A 70 -23.51 -33.50 -1.46
N MET A 71 -23.21 -32.31 -0.93
CA MET A 71 -21.83 -31.91 -0.61
C MET A 71 -21.21 -32.74 0.51
N TYR A 72 -22.02 -33.42 1.33
CA TYR A 72 -21.57 -34.38 2.34
C TYR A 72 -20.73 -35.55 1.77
N ARG A 73 -20.80 -35.80 0.45
CA ARG A 73 -19.93 -36.77 -0.23
C ARG A 73 -18.48 -36.28 -0.43
N ASN A 74 -18.23 -34.99 -0.25
CA ASN A 74 -16.89 -34.40 -0.32
C ASN A 74 -16.63 -33.57 0.93
N LEU A 75 -16.02 -34.22 1.93
CA LEU A 75 -15.76 -33.63 3.24
C LEU A 75 -14.97 -32.32 3.16
N SER A 76 -13.92 -32.27 2.32
CA SER A 76 -13.11 -31.04 2.17
C SER A 76 -13.94 -29.85 1.70
N LEU A 77 -14.83 -30.06 0.72
CA LEU A 77 -15.70 -29.00 0.20
C LEU A 77 -16.80 -28.63 1.21
N LEU A 78 -17.34 -29.61 1.93
CA LEU A 78 -18.32 -29.37 3.00
C LEU A 78 -17.73 -28.51 4.12
N LEU A 79 -16.52 -28.83 4.59
CA LEU A 79 -15.86 -28.09 5.66
C LEU A 79 -15.60 -26.63 5.30
N VAL A 80 -15.25 -26.32 4.04
CA VAL A 80 -15.13 -24.93 3.55
C VAL A 80 -16.44 -24.16 3.65
N HIS A 81 -17.59 -24.81 3.52
CA HIS A 81 -18.89 -24.13 3.64
C HIS A 81 -19.33 -24.03 5.10
N ILE A 82 -19.10 -25.09 5.89
CA ILE A 82 -19.36 -25.08 7.34
C ILE A 82 -18.55 -23.97 8.03
N SER A 83 -17.31 -23.72 7.61
CA SER A 83 -16.52 -22.62 8.17
C SER A 83 -17.18 -21.26 8.02
N PHE A 84 -17.85 -20.96 6.90
CA PHE A 84 -18.57 -19.69 6.75
C PHE A 84 -19.79 -19.60 7.68
N ILE A 85 -20.46 -20.72 7.92
CA ILE A 85 -21.58 -20.78 8.87
C ILE A 85 -21.08 -20.52 10.29
N LEU A 86 -19.93 -21.10 10.67
CA LEU A 86 -19.30 -20.84 11.97
C LEU A 86 -18.84 -19.39 12.11
N ILE A 87 -18.26 -18.79 11.07
CA ILE A 87 -17.88 -17.35 11.06
C ILE A 87 -19.10 -16.47 11.29
N LEU A 88 -20.21 -16.73 10.57
CA LEU A 88 -21.44 -15.95 10.71
C LEU A 88 -22.13 -16.19 12.06
N ALA A 89 -22.08 -17.41 12.59
CA ALA A 89 -22.57 -17.72 13.94
C ALA A 89 -21.75 -16.98 15.01
N GLY A 90 -20.42 -16.95 14.87
CA GLY A 90 -19.53 -16.18 15.73
C GLY A 90 -19.85 -14.68 15.68
N ALA A 91 -20.01 -14.12 14.48
CA ALA A 91 -20.39 -12.71 14.31
C ALA A 91 -21.77 -12.39 14.91
N PHE A 92 -22.71 -13.32 14.83
CA PHE A 92 -24.01 -13.17 15.48
C PHE A 92 -23.90 -13.24 17.01
N CYS A 93 -23.08 -14.13 17.56
CA CYS A 93 -22.80 -14.19 18.99
C CYS A 93 -22.15 -12.88 19.49
N THR A 94 -21.15 -12.35 18.79
CA THR A 94 -20.56 -11.04 19.12
C THR A 94 -21.63 -9.96 19.16
N LYS A 95 -22.51 -9.88 18.15
CA LYS A 95 -23.59 -8.89 18.12
C LYS A 95 -24.56 -9.00 19.31
N LEU A 96 -24.81 -10.20 19.82
CA LEU A 96 -25.77 -10.43 20.90
C LEU A 96 -25.19 -10.29 22.30
N PHE A 97 -23.91 -10.66 22.48
CA PHE A 97 -23.32 -10.87 23.80
C PHE A 97 -22.05 -10.06 24.07
N ALA A 98 -21.48 -9.40 23.06
CA ALA A 98 -20.28 -8.62 23.26
C ALA A 98 -20.58 -7.26 23.88
N GLU A 99 -19.74 -6.85 24.82
CA GLU A 99 -19.76 -5.52 25.39
C GLU A 99 -18.49 -4.78 24.92
N HIS A 100 -18.67 -3.57 24.40
CA HIS A 100 -17.59 -2.74 23.89
C HIS A 100 -17.70 -1.33 24.46
N GLY A 101 -16.57 -0.70 24.75
CA GLY A 101 -16.56 0.66 25.27
C GLY A 101 -15.16 1.19 25.52
N TYR A 102 -15.08 2.32 26.20
CA TYR A 102 -13.82 2.94 26.59
C TYR A 102 -13.78 3.21 28.09
N VAL A 103 -12.59 3.13 28.67
CA VAL A 103 -12.30 3.47 30.05
C VAL A 103 -11.25 4.57 30.06
N ILE A 104 -11.58 5.67 30.73
CA ILE A 104 -10.67 6.79 30.94
C ILE A 104 -9.96 6.55 32.28
N LEU A 105 -8.65 6.34 32.23
CA LEU A 105 -7.81 6.12 33.41
C LEU A 105 -7.00 7.36 33.73
N ASN A 106 -7.04 7.75 35.00
CA ASN A 106 -6.31 8.87 35.58
C ASN A 106 -5.33 8.35 36.64
N LYS A 107 -4.22 9.08 36.86
CA LYS A 107 -3.25 8.77 37.92
C LYS A 107 -3.82 8.93 39.33
N ASP A 108 -4.72 9.89 39.51
CA ASP A 108 -5.17 10.33 40.83
C ASP A 108 -6.50 9.67 41.27
N THR A 109 -7.25 9.06 40.35
CA THR A 109 -8.61 8.55 40.62
C THR A 109 -8.81 7.13 40.12
N ASP A 110 -9.40 6.29 40.98
CA ASP A 110 -9.86 4.96 40.59
C ASP A 110 -11.10 5.07 39.66
N CYS A 111 -11.06 4.38 38.53
CA CYS A 111 -12.18 4.20 37.61
C CYS A 111 -12.82 2.82 37.82
N SER A 112 -14.15 2.74 37.77
CA SER A 112 -14.88 1.46 37.88
C SER A 112 -16.01 1.36 36.87
N LYS A 113 -15.98 2.22 35.86
CA LYS A 113 -17.03 2.40 34.88
C LYS A 113 -16.43 2.41 33.48
N MET A 114 -17.11 1.77 32.56
CA MET A 114 -16.83 1.81 31.13
C MET A 114 -17.93 2.62 30.45
N GLN A 115 -17.55 3.48 29.51
CA GLN A 115 -18.50 4.16 28.61
C GLN A 115 -18.73 3.25 27.40
N ALA A 116 -19.96 2.73 27.27
CA ALA A 116 -20.38 1.85 26.18
C ALA A 116 -21.50 2.54 25.41
N ASP A 117 -21.22 2.98 24.18
CA ASP A 117 -22.15 3.79 23.38
C ASP A 117 -22.72 4.99 24.16
N ALA A 118 -24.04 5.03 24.40
CA ALA A 118 -24.72 6.08 25.16
C ALA A 118 -24.85 5.78 26.67
N ASP A 119 -24.45 4.58 27.11
CA ASP A 119 -24.65 4.08 28.47
C ASP A 119 -23.32 3.94 29.22
N THR A 120 -23.40 3.97 30.55
CA THR A 120 -22.25 3.71 31.42
C THR A 120 -22.43 2.40 32.15
N VAL A 121 -21.52 1.45 31.91
CA VAL A 121 -21.56 0.10 32.48
C VAL A 121 -20.59 0.02 33.65
N GLU A 122 -21.02 -0.55 34.78
CA GLU A 122 -20.12 -0.79 35.91
C GLU A 122 -19.25 -2.04 35.68
N LEU A 123 -17.96 -1.90 35.89
CA LEU A 123 -17.00 -3.00 35.81
C LEU A 123 -16.94 -3.76 37.15
N PRO A 124 -16.64 -5.08 37.12
CA PRO A 124 -16.51 -5.90 38.33
C PRO A 124 -15.24 -5.60 39.14
N PHE A 125 -14.37 -4.74 38.65
CA PHE A 125 -13.10 -4.33 39.27
C PHE A 125 -12.91 -2.81 39.20
N ARG A 126 -11.98 -2.28 39.99
CA ARG A 126 -11.50 -0.89 39.92
C ARG A 126 -10.16 -0.83 39.21
N MET A 127 -9.92 0.22 38.45
CA MET A 127 -8.70 0.43 37.67
C MET A 127 -8.12 1.80 37.96
N ARG A 128 -6.80 1.94 37.98
CA ARG A 128 -6.12 3.23 38.11
C ARG A 128 -4.87 3.27 37.26
N LEU A 129 -4.62 4.39 36.58
CA LEU A 129 -3.38 4.57 35.84
C LEU A 129 -2.23 4.72 36.83
N ASP A 130 -1.14 3.98 36.64
CA ASP A 130 0.07 4.16 37.42
C ASP A 130 1.05 5.06 36.64
N THR A 131 1.33 4.72 35.38
CA THR A 131 2.17 5.53 34.48
C THR A 131 1.73 5.42 33.02
N PHE A 132 1.95 6.49 32.26
CA PHE A 132 1.80 6.52 30.81
C PHE A 132 3.00 7.25 30.22
N TYR A 133 3.56 6.71 29.13
CA TYR A 133 4.62 7.36 28.37
C TYR A 133 4.65 6.87 26.92
N VAL A 134 5.27 7.67 26.06
CA VAL A 134 5.51 7.34 24.65
C VAL A 134 6.94 6.84 24.51
N SER A 135 7.10 5.66 23.92
CA SER A 135 8.40 5.16 23.49
C SER A 135 8.71 5.72 22.10
N TYR A 136 9.91 6.25 21.88
CA TYR A 136 10.34 6.81 20.61
C TYR A 136 11.39 5.92 19.94
N TYR A 137 11.48 5.97 18.61
CA TYR A 137 12.61 5.39 17.89
C TYR A 137 13.90 6.08 18.33
N ALA A 138 14.94 5.29 18.60
CA ALA A 138 16.20 5.78 19.16
C ALA A 138 16.74 7.02 18.41
N GLY A 139 16.99 8.09 19.16
CA GLY A 139 17.48 9.40 18.68
C GLY A 139 16.63 10.09 17.62
N THR A 140 15.32 9.85 17.63
CA THR A 140 14.33 10.54 16.79
C THR A 140 13.14 10.99 17.63
N ASN A 141 12.28 11.82 17.06
CA ASN A 141 11.01 12.21 17.68
C ASN A 141 9.81 11.39 17.15
N ALA A 142 10.06 10.28 16.43
CA ALA A 142 9.01 9.44 15.88
C ALA A 142 8.51 8.45 16.94
N PRO A 143 7.19 8.39 17.25
CA PRO A 143 6.66 7.47 18.25
C PRO A 143 6.77 6.01 17.75
N ALA A 144 7.34 5.16 18.59
CA ALA A 144 7.48 3.71 18.37
C ALA A 144 6.41 2.90 19.11
N ASP A 145 5.99 3.34 20.31
CA ASP A 145 4.90 2.72 21.07
C ASP A 145 4.24 3.71 22.06
N TYR A 146 3.02 3.40 22.49
CA TYR A 146 2.25 4.11 23.51
C TYR A 146 1.95 3.12 24.64
N ILE A 147 2.56 3.31 25.82
CA ILE A 147 2.54 2.32 26.90
C ILE A 147 1.80 2.88 28.11
N SER A 148 0.80 2.14 28.58
CA SER A 148 0.04 2.42 29.81
C SER A 148 0.25 1.30 30.83
N HIS A 149 0.80 1.65 31.99
CA HIS A 149 0.78 0.78 33.17
C HIS A 149 -0.36 1.19 34.10
N PHE A 150 -1.16 0.22 34.51
CA PHE A 150 -2.30 0.45 35.40
C PHE A 150 -2.49 -0.71 36.35
N SER A 151 -3.16 -0.44 37.47
CA SER A 151 -3.47 -1.44 38.48
C SER A 151 -4.95 -1.76 38.49
N ILE A 152 -5.28 -3.06 38.49
CA ILE A 152 -6.64 -3.57 38.62
C ILE A 152 -6.83 -4.12 40.03
N LYS A 153 -7.82 -3.59 40.76
CA LYS A 153 -8.25 -4.08 42.07
C LYS A 153 -9.60 -4.76 41.94
N ASP A 154 -9.63 -6.06 42.17
CA ASP A 154 -10.85 -6.85 42.17
C ASP A 154 -11.76 -6.44 43.35
N LYS A 155 -13.04 -6.18 43.07
CA LYS A 155 -14.03 -5.82 44.11
C LYS A 155 -14.31 -6.99 45.06
N LEU A 156 -14.19 -8.24 44.61
CA LEU A 156 -14.54 -9.44 45.38
C LEU A 156 -13.34 -10.01 46.16
N SER A 157 -12.18 -10.15 45.51
CA SER A 157 -11.00 -10.75 46.15
C SER A 157 -10.08 -9.73 46.83
N GLY A 158 -10.21 -8.43 46.52
CA GLY A 158 -9.30 -7.38 46.99
C GLY A 158 -7.88 -7.47 46.42
N LYS A 159 -7.60 -8.44 45.54
CA LYS A 159 -6.28 -8.64 44.93
C LYS A 159 -5.99 -7.51 43.93
N THR A 160 -4.80 -6.92 44.05
CA THR A 160 -4.30 -5.94 43.08
C THR A 160 -3.43 -6.64 42.05
N THR A 161 -3.73 -6.47 40.76
CA THR A 161 -2.94 -6.99 39.65
C THR A 161 -2.36 -5.80 38.87
N ILE A 162 -1.05 -5.82 38.62
CA ILE A 162 -0.40 -4.81 37.79
C ILE A 162 -0.55 -5.26 36.34
N ALA A 163 -0.98 -4.33 35.49
CA ALA A 163 -1.24 -4.55 34.08
C ALA A 163 -0.46 -3.55 33.23
N GLU A 164 -0.13 -3.98 32.03
CA GLU A 164 0.54 -3.17 31.01
C GLU A 164 -0.19 -3.39 29.69
N VAL A 165 -0.50 -2.30 29.01
CA VAL A 165 -1.08 -2.31 27.66
C VAL A 165 -0.25 -1.41 26.78
N SER A 166 0.06 -1.87 25.57
CA SER A 166 0.72 -1.08 24.53
C SER A 166 0.16 -1.36 23.15
N MET A 167 0.62 -0.65 22.11
CA MET A 167 0.13 -0.90 20.75
C MET A 167 0.53 -2.31 20.31
N ASN A 168 -0.46 -3.08 19.85
CA ASN A 168 -0.34 -4.50 19.49
C ASN A 168 -0.08 -5.47 20.67
N ASN A 169 -0.04 -4.98 21.93
CA ASN A 169 0.10 -5.81 23.13
C ASN A 169 -1.08 -5.57 24.08
N ILE A 170 -1.97 -6.55 24.14
CA ILE A 170 -3.23 -6.45 24.85
C ILE A 170 -3.11 -7.05 26.24
N PHE A 171 -3.83 -6.47 27.21
CA PHE A 171 -3.99 -7.07 28.52
C PHE A 171 -5.36 -7.70 28.64
N SER A 172 -5.44 -8.92 29.20
CA SER A 172 -6.70 -9.63 29.38
C SER A 172 -6.91 -9.97 30.86
N TYR A 173 -8.10 -9.67 31.39
CA TYR A 173 -8.47 -9.94 32.77
C TYR A 173 -9.95 -10.33 32.85
N ASP A 174 -10.23 -11.54 33.34
CA ASP A 174 -11.60 -12.08 33.52
C ASP A 174 -12.50 -11.93 32.27
N GLY A 175 -11.95 -12.22 31.09
CA GLY A 175 -12.64 -12.09 29.80
C GLY A 175 -12.68 -10.67 29.22
N TYR A 176 -12.40 -9.62 30.01
CA TYR A 176 -12.21 -8.26 29.51
C TYR A 176 -10.83 -8.12 28.88
N ARG A 177 -10.78 -7.43 27.74
CA ARG A 177 -9.55 -7.13 27.01
C ARG A 177 -9.38 -5.63 26.90
N PHE A 178 -8.19 -5.14 27.21
CA PHE A 178 -7.84 -3.73 27.24
C PHE A 178 -6.85 -3.40 26.13
N TYR A 179 -7.10 -2.29 25.46
CA TYR A 179 -6.36 -1.83 24.28
C TYR A 179 -6.01 -0.35 24.44
N GLN A 180 -4.79 0.02 24.07
CA GLN A 180 -4.45 1.45 24.03
C GLN A 180 -5.24 2.13 22.90
N SER A 181 -6.08 3.11 23.24
CA SER A 181 -6.90 3.82 22.26
C SER A 181 -6.36 5.23 22.01
N SER A 182 -6.26 6.03 23.07
CA SER A 182 -5.78 7.42 23.00
C SER A 182 -5.27 7.87 24.36
N PHE A 183 -4.79 9.11 24.45
CA PHE A 183 -4.28 9.73 25.66
C PHE A 183 -4.53 11.23 25.57
N GLU A 184 -4.48 11.93 26.71
CA GLU A 184 -4.51 13.39 26.74
C GLU A 184 -3.10 13.97 26.82
N ASP A 185 -2.91 15.18 26.32
CA ASP A 185 -1.60 15.87 26.28
C ASP A 185 -1.00 16.16 27.68
N ASP A 186 -1.74 15.84 28.74
CA ASP A 186 -1.35 16.02 30.14
C ASP A 186 -0.40 14.93 30.68
N TRP A 187 -0.21 13.83 29.94
CA TRP A 187 0.58 12.65 30.36
C TRP A 187 0.11 12.02 31.69
N ARG A 188 -1.12 12.29 32.09
CA ARG A 188 -1.76 11.82 33.33
C ARG A 188 -3.05 11.05 33.05
N THR A 189 -3.56 11.17 31.84
CA THR A 189 -4.78 10.50 31.38
C THR A 189 -4.48 9.57 30.20
N SER A 190 -4.91 8.32 30.32
CA SER A 190 -4.86 7.34 29.23
C SER A 190 -6.24 6.74 29.01
N ILE A 191 -6.63 6.63 27.75
CA ILE A 191 -7.93 6.11 27.33
C ILE A 191 -7.71 4.73 26.73
N LEU A 192 -8.29 3.73 27.39
CA LEU A 192 -8.24 2.34 26.96
C LEU A 192 -9.57 1.94 26.34
N SER A 193 -9.53 1.33 25.16
CA SER A 193 -10.69 0.60 24.63
C SER A 193 -10.81 -0.73 25.38
N VAL A 194 -12.04 -1.14 25.63
CA VAL A 194 -12.38 -2.35 26.36
C VAL A 194 -13.35 -3.18 25.53
N ASN A 195 -13.04 -4.47 25.42
CA ASN A 195 -13.90 -5.45 24.77
C ASN A 195 -14.08 -6.68 25.67
N HIS A 196 -15.32 -7.05 25.94
CA HIS A 196 -15.70 -8.33 26.52
C HIS A 196 -16.52 -9.15 25.52
N ASP A 197 -15.86 -10.08 24.82
CA ASP A 197 -16.50 -11.04 23.90
C ASP A 197 -15.95 -12.46 24.12
N SER A 198 -16.58 -13.16 25.06
CA SER A 198 -16.18 -14.50 25.50
C SER A 198 -16.54 -15.61 24.51
N TRP A 199 -17.49 -15.38 23.59
CA TRP A 199 -18.05 -16.44 22.75
C TRP A 199 -17.91 -16.18 21.25
N GLY A 200 -18.12 -14.94 20.80
CA GLY A 200 -18.11 -14.56 19.39
C GLY A 200 -16.71 -14.58 18.78
N ILE A 201 -15.71 -14.01 19.45
CA ILE A 201 -14.30 -14.06 19.00
C ILE A 201 -13.82 -15.52 18.82
N PRO A 202 -13.88 -16.41 19.83
CA PRO A 202 -13.40 -17.78 19.67
C PRO A 202 -14.13 -18.56 18.56
N LEU A 203 -15.45 -18.40 18.45
CA LEU A 203 -16.25 -19.08 17.43
C LEU A 203 -15.91 -18.59 16.01
N THR A 204 -15.75 -17.28 15.84
CA THR A 204 -15.33 -16.67 14.57
C THR A 204 -13.94 -17.15 14.17
N TYR A 205 -13.00 -17.19 15.11
CA TYR A 205 -11.62 -17.63 14.87
C TYR A 205 -11.57 -19.12 14.54
N ALA A 206 -12.35 -19.96 15.21
CA ALA A 206 -12.49 -21.37 14.89
C ALA A 206 -13.03 -21.58 13.46
N GLY A 207 -14.02 -20.78 13.07
CA GLY A 207 -14.56 -20.78 11.71
C GLY A 207 -13.49 -20.41 10.67
N TYR A 208 -12.74 -19.34 10.89
CA TYR A 208 -11.66 -18.95 9.98
C TYR A 208 -10.51 -19.97 9.92
N ALA A 209 -10.08 -20.52 11.06
CA ALA A 209 -9.07 -21.57 11.10
C ALA A 209 -9.53 -22.80 10.32
N LEU A 210 -10.79 -23.21 10.50
CA LEU A 210 -11.40 -24.28 9.73
C LEU A 210 -11.41 -23.97 8.23
N PHE A 211 -11.74 -22.74 7.82
CA PHE A 211 -11.72 -22.32 6.42
C PHE A 211 -10.33 -22.51 5.80
N VAL A 212 -9.27 -22.00 6.45
CA VAL A 212 -7.90 -22.08 5.93
C VAL A 212 -7.45 -23.54 5.82
N LEU A 213 -7.66 -24.34 6.88
CA LEU A 213 -7.29 -25.74 6.90
C LEU A 213 -8.08 -26.55 5.84
N ALA A 214 -9.39 -26.30 5.71
CA ALA A 214 -10.24 -26.97 4.74
C ALA A 214 -9.88 -26.59 3.30
N MET A 215 -9.51 -25.33 3.03
CA MET A 215 -9.03 -24.88 1.72
C MET A 215 -7.68 -25.48 1.37
N ILE A 216 -6.73 -25.55 2.31
CA ILE A 216 -5.45 -26.24 2.11
C ILE A 216 -5.72 -27.71 1.77
N TRP A 217 -6.53 -28.41 2.58
CA TRP A 217 -6.91 -29.79 2.28
C TRP A 217 -7.59 -29.91 0.91
N TYR A 218 -8.47 -28.97 0.56
CA TYR A 218 -9.15 -28.96 -0.74
C TYR A 218 -8.16 -28.90 -1.91
N LEU A 219 -7.10 -28.08 -1.80
CA LEU A 219 -6.07 -27.95 -2.85
C LEU A 219 -5.20 -29.22 -2.98
N PHE A 220 -4.88 -29.88 -1.86
CA PHE A 220 -3.99 -31.07 -1.88
C PHE A 220 -4.74 -32.38 -2.14
N SER A 221 -6.05 -32.44 -1.92
CA SER A 221 -6.84 -33.68 -2.10
C SER A 221 -6.95 -34.12 -3.57
N PRO A 222 -6.69 -35.41 -3.88
CA PRO A 222 -6.71 -35.93 -5.25
C PRO A 222 -8.10 -35.94 -5.90
N GLN A 223 -9.16 -35.91 -5.11
CA GLN A 223 -10.55 -35.99 -5.60
C GLN A 223 -11.05 -34.65 -6.17
N ASN A 224 -10.40 -33.54 -5.82
CA ASN A 224 -10.88 -32.19 -6.08
C ASN A 224 -10.44 -31.61 -7.43
N ALA A 225 -11.20 -30.60 -7.88
CA ALA A 225 -11.02 -29.99 -9.20
C ALA A 225 -9.62 -29.40 -9.39
N PHE A 226 -9.04 -28.80 -8.34
CA PHE A 226 -7.71 -28.19 -8.42
C PHE A 226 -6.60 -29.20 -8.68
N ARG A 227 -6.57 -30.34 -7.96
CA ARG A 227 -5.54 -31.37 -8.18
C ARG A 227 -5.64 -32.01 -9.56
N LYS A 228 -6.88 -32.18 -10.07
CA LYS A 228 -7.12 -32.60 -11.47
C LYS A 228 -6.57 -31.60 -12.48
N LEU A 229 -6.69 -30.29 -12.20
CA LEU A 229 -6.09 -29.24 -13.04
C LEU A 229 -4.56 -29.27 -13.00
N LEU A 230 -3.94 -29.48 -11.83
CA LEU A 230 -2.46 -29.54 -11.70
C LEU A 230 -1.83 -30.74 -12.41
N ASN A 231 -2.54 -31.87 -12.50
CA ASN A 231 -2.05 -33.05 -13.22
C ASN A 231 -2.13 -32.92 -14.75
N HIS A 232 -2.65 -31.79 -15.26
CA HIS A 232 -2.73 -31.54 -16.69
C HIS A 232 -1.32 -31.54 -17.33
N PRO A 233 -1.12 -32.19 -18.48
CA PRO A 233 0.20 -32.38 -19.10
C PRO A 233 0.94 -31.07 -19.43
N LEU A 234 0.24 -29.94 -19.43
CA LEU A 234 0.81 -28.60 -19.62
C LEU A 234 1.62 -28.12 -18.39
N LEU A 235 1.26 -28.54 -17.17
CA LEU A 235 1.91 -28.10 -15.92
C LEU A 235 3.08 -28.98 -15.48
N LYS A 236 3.04 -30.30 -15.77
CA LYS A 236 4.15 -31.23 -15.45
C LYS A 236 5.48 -30.85 -16.11
N LYS A 237 5.43 -29.97 -17.10
CA LYS A 237 6.59 -29.47 -17.81
C LYS A 237 7.24 -28.24 -17.15
N ALA A 238 6.61 -27.62 -16.15
CA ALA A 238 7.02 -26.33 -15.55
C ALA A 238 7.86 -26.44 -14.26
N LEU A 239 7.93 -27.61 -13.60
CA LEU A 239 8.56 -27.77 -12.27
C LEU A 239 9.93 -28.47 -12.34
N ILE A 240 11.02 -27.72 -12.58
CA ILE A 240 12.41 -28.06 -12.18
C ILE A 240 13.18 -26.75 -11.85
N ILE A 241 13.95 -26.77 -10.75
CA ILE A 241 14.51 -25.68 -9.92
C ILE A 241 15.93 -25.19 -10.32
N ILE A 242 16.15 -23.87 -10.19
CA ILE A 242 17.27 -23.00 -9.65
C ILE A 242 18.79 -23.38 -9.80
N LEU A 243 19.61 -22.45 -10.36
CA LEU A 243 20.67 -21.57 -9.75
C LEU A 243 21.82 -21.24 -10.75
N PHE A 244 22.19 -19.94 -10.91
CA PHE A 244 23.55 -19.38 -10.72
C PHE A 244 23.61 -17.86 -11.03
N ILE A 245 24.47 -17.15 -10.29
CA ILE A 245 24.72 -15.70 -10.24
C ILE A 245 26.06 -15.36 -10.97
N ILE A 246 26.35 -14.05 -11.10
CA ILE A 246 27.65 -13.30 -11.17
C ILE A 246 27.82 -12.52 -12.51
N PRO A 247 28.56 -11.39 -12.58
CA PRO A 247 28.19 -10.01 -12.25
C PRO A 247 28.17 -9.09 -13.51
N VAL A 248 27.72 -7.84 -13.36
CA VAL A 248 27.79 -6.81 -14.41
C VAL A 248 28.95 -5.85 -14.11
N SER A 249 29.83 -5.64 -15.09
CA SER A 249 30.89 -4.63 -15.05
C SER A 249 30.48 -3.34 -15.75
N CYS A 250 30.91 -2.25 -15.13
CA CYS A 250 30.68 -0.84 -15.40
C CYS A 250 31.23 -0.34 -16.76
N PHE A 251 30.56 0.63 -17.38
CA PHE A 251 31.21 1.70 -18.14
C PHE A 251 30.35 2.97 -18.05
N SER A 252 30.90 4.03 -17.45
CA SER A 252 30.37 5.38 -17.54
C SER A 252 31.43 6.28 -18.18
N GLN A 253 31.09 6.94 -19.28
CA GLN A 253 31.89 8.04 -19.82
C GLN A 253 31.63 9.32 -19.01
N ILE A 254 32.71 9.99 -18.66
CA ILE A 254 32.73 11.33 -18.05
C ILE A 254 32.87 12.35 -19.17
N LEU A 255 32.04 13.39 -19.15
CA LEU A 255 32.33 14.67 -19.80
C LEU A 255 31.95 15.80 -18.84
N THR A 256 32.87 16.75 -18.68
CA THR A 256 32.84 17.88 -17.75
C THR A 256 32.32 19.15 -18.42
N LYS A 257 31.58 19.98 -17.67
CA LYS A 257 31.85 21.43 -17.58
C LYS A 257 31.12 22.07 -16.39
N ASP A 258 31.86 22.88 -15.64
CA ASP A 258 31.41 23.72 -14.51
C ASP A 258 30.85 25.07 -14.98
N SER A 259 29.85 25.57 -14.23
CA SER A 259 29.60 27.02 -14.05
C SER A 259 28.47 27.38 -13.06
N LEU A 260 27.77 26.42 -12.43
CA LEU A 260 26.61 26.74 -11.58
C LEU A 260 26.57 26.03 -10.21
N SER A 261 27.58 25.23 -9.86
CA SER A 261 27.49 24.31 -8.71
C SER A 261 28.79 24.10 -7.96
N VAL A 262 28.68 23.65 -6.71
CA VAL A 262 29.79 23.10 -5.92
C VAL A 262 30.44 21.90 -6.64
N ASN A 263 31.75 21.73 -6.48
CA ASN A 263 32.49 20.58 -7.01
C ASN A 263 31.81 19.27 -6.59
N LYS A 264 31.58 18.36 -7.54
CA LYS A 264 30.89 17.08 -7.31
C LYS A 264 31.48 16.25 -6.17
N LYS A 265 32.81 16.28 -6.00
CA LYS A 265 33.49 15.57 -4.92
C LYS A 265 33.14 16.20 -3.56
N GLN A 266 33.24 17.52 -3.44
CA GLN A 266 32.86 18.25 -2.23
C GLN A 266 31.38 18.03 -1.90
N ALA A 267 30.52 18.03 -2.92
CA ALA A 267 29.09 17.80 -2.73
C ALA A 267 28.76 16.40 -2.23
N LYS A 268 29.48 15.40 -2.74
CA LYS A 268 29.37 14.03 -2.25
C LYS A 268 29.83 13.89 -0.80
N GLU A 269 30.90 14.58 -0.39
CA GLU A 269 31.38 14.52 1.00
C GLU A 269 30.43 15.24 1.98
N PHE A 270 29.90 16.42 1.64
CA PHE A 270 28.88 17.09 2.47
C PHE A 270 27.64 16.21 2.64
N CYS A 271 27.18 15.57 1.56
CA CYS A 271 25.97 14.75 1.60
C CYS A 271 26.14 13.40 2.33
N LYS A 272 27.34 13.06 2.82
CA LYS A 272 27.57 11.92 3.72
C LYS A 272 27.28 12.24 5.19
N LEU A 273 27.11 13.51 5.55
CA LEU A 273 26.71 13.90 6.90
C LEU A 273 25.36 13.28 7.26
N TRP A 274 25.18 12.97 8.55
CA TRP A 274 23.91 12.47 9.05
C TRP A 274 22.93 13.61 9.29
N MET A 275 21.65 13.34 9.10
CA MET A 275 20.58 14.27 9.47
C MET A 275 19.36 13.53 9.97
N LEU A 276 18.58 14.16 10.84
CA LEU A 276 17.23 13.73 11.14
C LEU A 276 16.31 14.20 10.01
N TYR A 277 15.77 13.25 9.24
CA TYR A 277 14.87 13.52 8.13
C TYR A 277 13.71 12.53 8.13
N ASP A 278 12.48 13.05 8.08
CA ASP A 278 11.22 12.28 8.04
C ASP A 278 11.12 11.24 9.18
N GLY A 279 11.61 11.62 10.38
CA GLY A 279 11.55 10.79 11.59
C GLY A 279 12.63 9.70 11.68
N ARG A 280 13.62 9.65 10.78
CA ARG A 280 14.78 8.76 10.90
C ARG A 280 16.12 9.46 10.67
N ILE A 281 17.19 8.86 11.16
CA ILE A 281 18.55 9.28 10.83
C ILE A 281 18.88 8.77 9.44
N SER A 282 19.22 9.68 8.52
CA SER A 282 19.58 9.35 7.14
C SER A 282 20.71 10.25 6.64
N PRO A 283 21.43 9.87 5.58
CA PRO A 283 22.42 10.74 4.97
C PRO A 283 21.75 11.95 4.32
N VAL A 284 22.42 13.11 4.36
CA VAL A 284 21.95 14.32 3.66
C VAL A 284 21.73 14.08 2.15
N ALA A 285 22.42 13.11 1.54
CA ALA A 285 22.19 12.68 0.16
C ALA A 285 20.75 12.23 -0.11
N THR A 286 20.09 11.56 0.86
CA THR A 286 18.70 11.12 0.73
C THR A 286 17.76 12.32 0.66
N PHE A 287 17.98 13.29 1.56
CA PHE A 287 17.24 14.56 1.54
C PHE A 287 17.52 15.35 0.24
N ALA A 288 18.77 15.41 -0.22
CA ALA A 288 19.13 16.09 -1.46
C ALA A 288 18.37 15.53 -2.67
N HIS A 289 18.27 14.20 -2.76
CA HIS A 289 17.51 13.52 -3.79
C HIS A 289 16.01 13.86 -3.72
N ASP A 290 15.41 13.77 -2.53
CA ASP A 290 13.98 14.04 -2.35
C ASP A 290 13.63 15.51 -2.56
N PHE A 291 14.50 16.43 -2.12
CA PHE A 291 14.40 17.87 -2.38
C PHE A 291 14.43 18.14 -3.89
N THR A 292 15.41 17.59 -4.60
CA THR A 292 15.54 17.75 -6.06
C THR A 292 14.31 17.21 -6.79
N LEU A 293 13.80 16.03 -6.39
CA LEU A 293 12.62 15.42 -6.97
C LEU A 293 11.35 16.26 -6.71
N LYS A 294 11.17 16.79 -5.50
CA LYS A 294 10.00 17.61 -5.16
C LYS A 294 9.99 18.95 -5.89
N ILE A 295 11.15 19.60 -6.03
CA ILE A 295 11.26 20.89 -6.71
C ILE A 295 11.14 20.72 -8.23
N THR A 296 11.90 19.79 -8.82
CA THR A 296 12.07 19.68 -10.29
C THR A 296 11.20 18.61 -10.95
N GLY A 297 10.65 17.68 -10.18
CA GLY A 297 10.01 16.47 -10.70
C GLY A 297 10.98 15.41 -11.22
N LYS A 298 12.30 15.64 -11.12
CA LYS A 298 13.37 14.75 -11.60
C LYS A 298 14.42 14.54 -10.50
N THR A 299 15.23 13.49 -10.62
CA THR A 299 16.30 13.16 -9.68
C THR A 299 17.60 13.93 -9.95
N SER A 300 17.60 14.80 -10.96
CA SER A 300 18.71 15.66 -11.36
C SER A 300 18.17 16.89 -12.07
N PHE A 301 18.95 17.97 -12.08
CA PHE A 301 18.59 19.21 -12.78
C PHE A 301 19.68 19.60 -13.76
N SER A 302 19.33 19.67 -15.05
CA SER A 302 20.29 19.91 -16.13
C SER A 302 21.43 18.87 -16.08
N TYR A 303 22.67 19.28 -15.84
CA TYR A 303 23.85 18.42 -15.67
C TYR A 303 24.22 18.16 -14.20
N LEU A 304 23.50 18.77 -13.25
CA LEU A 304 23.77 18.68 -11.83
C LEU A 304 23.08 17.46 -11.21
N ASP A 305 23.82 16.71 -10.40
CA ASP A 305 23.20 15.70 -9.54
C ASP A 305 22.47 16.35 -8.35
N ALA A 306 21.68 15.54 -7.64
CA ALA A 306 20.86 16.02 -6.53
C ALA A 306 21.68 16.68 -5.40
N ASN A 307 22.89 16.19 -5.15
CA ASN A 307 23.77 16.73 -4.10
C ASN A 307 24.24 18.14 -4.48
N GLN A 308 24.69 18.30 -5.72
CA GLN A 308 25.09 19.60 -6.26
C GLN A 308 23.92 20.58 -6.33
N PHE A 309 22.72 20.10 -6.67
CA PHE A 309 21.51 20.89 -6.72
C PHE A 309 21.12 21.43 -5.33
N LEU A 310 21.07 20.57 -4.30
CA LEU A 310 20.77 20.98 -2.92
C LEU A 310 21.77 22.04 -2.44
N MET A 311 23.05 21.79 -2.63
CA MET A 311 24.12 22.71 -2.20
C MET A 311 24.12 24.02 -2.98
N GLY A 312 23.64 24.00 -4.22
CA GLY A 312 23.41 25.20 -5.01
C GLY A 312 22.48 26.18 -4.27
N PHE A 313 21.31 25.70 -3.85
CA PHE A 313 20.37 26.50 -3.06
C PHE A 313 20.93 26.90 -1.69
N LEU A 314 21.66 26.00 -1.03
CA LEU A 314 22.15 26.26 0.32
C LEU A 314 23.26 27.31 0.38
N PHE A 315 24.23 27.25 -0.56
CA PHE A 315 25.44 28.07 -0.50
C PHE A 315 25.48 29.18 -1.56
N PHE A 316 24.66 29.12 -2.61
CA PHE A 316 24.60 30.15 -3.64
C PHE A 316 23.18 30.69 -3.88
N PRO A 317 22.44 31.08 -2.82
CA PRO A 317 21.05 31.53 -2.94
C PRO A 317 20.90 32.70 -3.93
N ASP A 318 21.86 33.63 -3.96
CA ASP A 318 21.83 34.79 -4.85
C ASP A 318 21.86 34.44 -6.34
N LYS A 319 22.53 33.34 -6.69
CA LYS A 319 22.61 32.83 -8.07
C LYS A 319 21.38 32.01 -8.40
N TRP A 320 20.93 31.17 -7.45
CA TRP A 320 19.82 30.25 -7.65
C TRP A 320 18.46 30.93 -7.67
N GLN A 321 18.31 32.08 -7.01
CA GLN A 321 17.05 32.82 -7.04
C GLN A 321 16.67 33.36 -8.42
N GLN A 322 17.64 33.49 -9.33
CA GLN A 322 17.47 33.97 -10.72
C GLN A 322 17.24 32.83 -11.72
N VAL A 323 17.39 31.56 -11.30
CA VAL A 323 17.23 30.41 -12.20
C VAL A 323 15.75 30.14 -12.43
N ALA A 324 15.30 30.30 -13.68
CA ALA A 324 13.94 29.97 -14.09
C ALA A 324 13.67 28.46 -14.00
N LEU A 325 12.99 28.05 -12.93
CA LEU A 325 12.84 26.65 -12.53
C LEU A 325 11.38 26.18 -12.48
N PHE A 326 10.47 27.07 -12.09
CA PHE A 326 9.09 26.71 -11.78
C PHE A 326 8.22 26.84 -13.00
N ASP A 327 7.68 25.73 -13.49
CA ASP A 327 6.72 25.73 -14.59
C ASP A 327 5.41 26.42 -14.13
N VAL A 328 5.02 27.48 -14.84
CA VAL A 328 3.77 28.22 -14.61
C VAL A 328 2.91 28.07 -15.86
N LYS A 329 1.75 27.42 -15.72
CA LYS A 329 0.82 27.11 -16.82
C LYS A 329 -0.32 28.10 -16.89
N ASP A 330 -0.86 28.53 -15.75
CA ASP A 330 -2.00 29.45 -15.71
C ASP A 330 -1.66 30.83 -16.26
N GLY A 331 -2.55 31.38 -17.11
CA GLY A 331 -2.33 32.65 -17.79
C GLY A 331 -2.36 33.87 -16.86
N ILE A 332 -3.08 33.80 -15.74
CA ILE A 332 -3.11 34.85 -14.72
C ILE A 332 -1.78 34.84 -13.97
N LEU A 333 -1.32 33.67 -13.50
CA LEU A 333 -0.04 33.54 -12.79
C LEU A 333 1.16 33.93 -13.67
N LYS A 334 1.14 33.59 -14.96
CA LYS A 334 2.20 34.03 -15.90
C LYS A 334 2.35 35.55 -15.92
N LYS A 335 1.24 36.29 -15.93
CA LYS A 335 1.25 37.76 -15.91
C LYS A 335 1.70 38.30 -14.55
N GLU A 336 1.29 37.69 -13.44
CA GLU A 336 1.64 38.15 -12.09
C GLU A 336 3.12 37.89 -11.72
N LEU A 337 3.68 36.80 -12.24
CA LEU A 337 5.06 36.40 -12.01
C LEU A 337 6.00 36.88 -13.13
N ASN A 338 5.54 37.70 -14.08
CA ASN A 338 6.34 38.13 -15.25
C ASN A 338 7.04 36.96 -15.98
N ALA A 339 6.43 35.77 -15.98
CA ALA A 339 7.01 34.54 -16.50
C ALA A 339 6.75 34.40 -18.01
N GLU A 340 7.35 35.29 -18.81
CA GLU A 340 7.16 35.35 -20.28
C GLU A 340 7.52 34.04 -21.01
N THR A 341 8.37 33.19 -20.40
CA THR A 341 8.88 31.93 -20.97
C THR A 341 8.24 30.67 -20.39
N GLU A 342 7.07 30.78 -19.75
CA GLU A 342 6.37 29.70 -19.02
C GLU A 342 7.11 29.17 -17.78
N LYS A 343 8.27 29.71 -17.47
CA LYS A 343 9.03 29.40 -16.25
C LYS A 343 9.27 30.66 -15.45
N ALA A 344 9.00 30.57 -14.15
CA ALA A 344 9.34 31.60 -13.18
C ALA A 344 10.63 31.21 -12.43
N ALA A 345 11.43 32.20 -12.10
CA ALA A 345 12.51 32.11 -11.13
C ALA A 345 11.99 32.35 -9.71
N LEU A 346 12.77 32.02 -8.68
CA LEU A 346 12.36 32.23 -7.28
C LEU A 346 12.11 33.72 -6.98
N ILE A 347 12.92 34.61 -7.57
CA ILE A 347 12.81 36.06 -7.40
C ILE A 347 11.46 36.60 -7.90
N ASP A 348 10.86 35.96 -8.90
CA ASP A 348 9.60 36.40 -9.51
C ASP A 348 8.39 36.27 -8.57
N PHE A 349 8.51 35.42 -7.54
CA PHE A 349 7.47 35.21 -6.52
C PHE A 349 7.42 36.31 -5.46
N TYR A 350 8.40 37.21 -5.46
CA TYR A 350 8.47 38.35 -4.56
C TYR A 350 8.30 39.64 -5.36
N ASP A 351 7.66 40.64 -4.75
CA ASP A 351 7.60 41.99 -5.34
C ASP A 351 8.88 42.79 -5.02
N THR A 352 8.95 44.04 -5.52
CA THR A 352 10.09 44.93 -5.29
C THR A 352 10.26 45.35 -3.82
N GLU A 353 9.24 45.15 -2.99
CA GLU A 353 9.26 45.42 -1.55
C GLU A 353 9.58 44.16 -0.72
N GLY A 354 9.71 43.00 -1.37
CA GLY A 354 9.99 41.71 -0.73
C GLY A 354 8.75 40.96 -0.25
N ASN A 355 7.54 41.42 -0.56
CA ASN A 355 6.30 40.72 -0.19
C ASN A 355 6.08 39.51 -1.10
N TYR A 356 5.62 38.42 -0.50
CA TYR A 356 5.36 37.17 -1.20
C TYR A 356 4.03 37.23 -1.98
N LYS A 357 4.09 37.20 -3.32
CA LYS A 357 2.94 37.45 -4.20
C LYS A 357 1.80 36.43 -4.09
N LEU A 358 2.11 35.17 -3.77
CA LEU A 358 1.08 34.12 -3.66
C LEU A 358 0.30 34.16 -2.34
N SER A 359 0.75 34.95 -1.36
CA SER A 359 0.10 35.06 -0.05
C SER A 359 -1.36 35.51 -0.11
N LYS A 360 -1.73 36.30 -1.13
CA LYS A 360 -3.11 36.75 -1.36
C LYS A 360 -4.11 35.61 -1.59
N TYR A 361 -3.64 34.44 -2.05
CA TYR A 361 -4.49 33.28 -2.29
C TYR A 361 -4.64 32.38 -1.04
N TRP A 362 -3.92 32.64 0.06
CA TRP A 362 -3.98 31.78 1.26
C TRP A 362 -5.38 31.69 1.88
N LYS A 363 -6.15 32.77 1.82
CA LYS A 363 -7.55 32.76 2.30
C LYS A 363 -8.45 31.85 1.45
N ASP A 364 -8.22 31.82 0.14
CA ASP A 364 -8.99 30.97 -0.77
C ASP A 364 -8.53 29.51 -0.67
N LEU A 365 -7.23 29.28 -0.46
CA LEU A 365 -6.64 27.95 -0.24
C LEU A 365 -7.11 27.27 1.05
N SER A 366 -7.43 28.07 2.08
CA SER A 366 -7.94 27.59 3.37
C SER A 366 -9.46 27.35 3.38
N SER A 367 -10.17 27.67 2.29
CA SER A 367 -11.59 27.40 2.16
C SER A 367 -11.86 25.92 1.82
N ASN A 368 -12.94 25.34 2.37
CA ASN A 368 -13.38 23.97 2.07
C ASN A 368 -14.07 23.84 0.68
N SER A 369 -13.96 24.83 -0.18
CA SER A 369 -14.58 24.80 -1.51
C SER A 369 -13.71 24.04 -2.51
N PRO A 370 -14.28 23.43 -3.56
CA PRO A 370 -13.50 22.77 -4.61
C PRO A 370 -12.47 23.73 -5.23
N LYS A 371 -11.19 23.40 -5.11
CA LYS A 371 -10.10 24.25 -5.61
C LYS A 371 -10.14 24.32 -7.15
N THR A 372 -10.15 25.54 -7.68
CA THR A 372 -10.00 25.82 -9.12
C THR A 372 -8.63 25.37 -9.64
N SER A 373 -8.44 25.26 -10.96
CA SER A 373 -7.14 24.90 -11.56
C SER A 373 -6.03 25.85 -11.12
N LEU A 374 -6.34 27.15 -11.04
CA LEU A 374 -5.46 28.20 -10.54
C LEU A 374 -5.03 27.92 -9.09
N LEU A 375 -5.98 27.71 -8.17
CA LEU A 375 -5.67 27.48 -6.76
C LEU A 375 -4.84 26.20 -6.54
N LYS A 376 -5.10 25.14 -7.31
CA LYS A 376 -4.28 23.91 -7.27
C LYS A 376 -2.85 24.15 -7.75
N GLU A 377 -2.64 25.04 -8.72
CA GLU A 377 -1.31 25.41 -9.19
C GLU A 377 -0.59 26.30 -8.17
N VAL A 378 -1.29 27.27 -7.59
CA VAL A 378 -0.78 28.12 -6.50
C VAL A 378 -0.34 27.27 -5.31
N GLU A 379 -1.16 26.31 -4.87
CA GLU A 379 -0.82 25.39 -3.76
C GLU A 379 0.48 24.63 -4.04
N LYS A 380 0.62 24.07 -5.25
CA LYS A 380 1.84 23.33 -5.63
C LYS A 380 3.07 24.21 -5.70
N LEU A 381 2.94 25.45 -6.16
CA LEU A 381 4.04 26.40 -6.22
C LEU A 381 4.42 26.89 -4.82
N ASP A 382 3.43 27.27 -4.00
CA ASP A 382 3.61 27.69 -2.61
C ASP A 382 4.35 26.63 -1.80
N GLU A 383 3.93 25.35 -1.86
CA GLU A 383 4.66 24.24 -1.22
C GLU A 383 6.15 24.21 -1.57
N LYS A 384 6.50 24.39 -2.86
CA LYS A 384 7.89 24.35 -3.31
C LYS A 384 8.68 25.56 -2.83
N ILE A 385 8.08 26.75 -2.87
CA ILE A 385 8.74 27.97 -2.39
C ILE A 385 8.95 27.92 -0.88
N GLN A 386 7.95 27.46 -0.12
CA GLN A 386 8.07 27.29 1.33
C GLN A 386 9.20 26.30 1.67
N LEU A 387 9.32 25.18 0.94
CA LEU A 387 10.44 24.25 1.14
C LEU A 387 11.82 24.90 0.91
N ILE A 388 11.95 25.76 -0.10
CA ILE A 388 13.20 26.50 -0.35
C ILE A 388 13.47 27.52 0.76
N ASN A 389 12.44 28.24 1.21
CA ASN A 389 12.55 29.19 2.31
C ASN A 389 12.96 28.48 3.61
N MET A 390 12.38 27.33 3.91
CA MET A 390 12.78 26.48 5.04
C MET A 390 14.22 25.98 4.91
N LEU A 391 14.70 25.70 3.68
CA LEU A 391 16.10 25.34 3.43
C LEU A 391 17.05 26.53 3.66
N HIS A 392 16.74 27.71 3.11
CA HIS A 392 17.54 28.93 3.28
C HIS A 392 17.60 29.38 4.73
N ASN A 393 16.48 29.25 5.45
CA ASN A 393 16.43 29.47 6.89
C ASN A 393 17.15 28.38 7.68
N GLY A 394 17.63 27.31 7.04
CA GLY A 394 18.34 26.21 7.67
C GLY A 394 17.45 25.24 8.46
N SER A 395 16.13 25.47 8.57
CA SER A 395 15.24 24.64 9.41
C SER A 395 15.11 23.19 8.95
N LEU A 396 15.40 22.90 7.68
CA LEU A 396 15.45 21.54 7.15
C LEU A 396 16.76 20.81 7.47
N LEU A 397 17.81 21.51 7.90
CA LEU A 397 19.14 20.96 8.16
C LEU A 397 19.31 20.54 9.62
N GLN A 398 18.53 19.54 10.04
CA GLN A 398 18.67 18.92 11.36
C GLN A 398 19.90 18.00 11.40
N ILE A 399 21.10 18.59 11.41
CA ILE A 399 22.40 17.89 11.31
C ILE A 399 23.21 17.91 12.60
N TYR A 400 22.74 18.60 13.66
CA TYR A 400 23.48 18.76 14.91
C TYR A 400 22.82 18.00 16.05
N PRO A 401 23.23 16.74 16.34
CA PRO A 401 22.70 15.99 17.45
C PRO A 401 23.33 16.44 18.78
N GLN A 402 22.54 16.49 19.84
CA GLN A 402 23.01 16.76 21.19
C GLN A 402 22.26 15.91 22.22
N LYS A 403 23.02 15.32 23.17
CA LYS A 403 22.49 14.49 24.26
C LYS A 403 21.93 15.38 25.38
N ILE A 404 20.65 15.22 25.71
CA ILE A 404 19.91 15.95 26.76
C ILE A 404 19.16 14.92 27.60
N ASP A 405 19.42 14.84 28.90
CA ASP A 405 18.75 13.98 29.91
C ASP A 405 18.69 12.45 29.63
N ASN A 406 19.31 11.99 28.54
CA ASN A 406 19.49 10.62 27.98
C ASN A 406 19.01 10.49 26.53
N ASP A 407 18.29 11.47 25.99
CA ASP A 407 17.83 11.46 24.61
C ASP A 407 18.73 12.29 23.70
N VAL A 408 18.83 11.87 22.44
CA VAL A 408 19.52 12.62 21.39
C VAL A 408 18.52 13.50 20.66
N LYS A 409 18.66 14.82 20.79
CA LYS A 409 17.86 15.80 20.05
C LYS A 409 18.68 16.40 18.91
N TRP A 410 18.06 16.52 17.74
CA TRP A 410 18.68 17.09 16.55
C TRP A 410 18.27 18.55 16.37
N PHE A 411 19.28 19.41 16.19
CA PHE A 411 19.13 20.84 16.02
C PHE A 411 19.51 21.28 14.62
N TYR A 412 18.96 22.43 14.22
CA TYR A 412 19.30 23.12 12.97
C TYR A 412 19.98 24.48 13.24
N PRO A 413 20.79 25.02 12.30
CA PRO A 413 21.68 26.16 12.56
C PRO A 413 21.02 27.41 13.16
N THR A 414 19.81 27.72 12.72
CA THR A 414 19.06 28.95 13.08
C THR A 414 18.04 28.73 14.20
N GLN A 415 18.02 27.54 14.80
CA GLN A 415 17.03 27.20 15.82
C GLN A 415 17.16 28.11 17.05
N ASN A 416 16.02 28.55 17.57
CA ASN A 416 15.96 29.24 18.85
C ASN A 416 16.07 28.20 19.98
N LEU A 417 17.24 28.12 20.60
CA LEU A 417 17.56 27.24 21.73
C LEU A 417 17.15 27.92 23.04
N ARG A 418 16.24 27.29 23.80
CA ARG A 418 15.58 27.90 24.96
C ARG A 418 16.23 27.52 26.29
N THR A 419 16.75 26.30 26.42
CA THR A 419 17.32 25.81 27.68
C THR A 419 18.84 25.99 27.73
N LYS A 420 19.42 26.02 28.94
CA LYS A 420 20.88 26.10 29.12
C LYS A 420 21.60 24.90 28.53
N ASP A 421 21.00 23.72 28.66
CA ASP A 421 21.54 22.48 28.10
C ASP A 421 21.57 22.54 26.58
N GLU A 422 20.47 22.97 25.93
CA GLU A 422 20.43 23.18 24.48
C GLU A 422 21.53 24.14 23.98
N GLN A 423 21.87 25.18 24.75
CA GLN A 423 22.85 26.19 24.34
C GLN A 423 24.32 25.77 24.48
N LYS A 424 24.63 24.61 25.08
CA LYS A 424 26.00 24.17 25.42
C LYS A 424 26.99 24.21 24.24
N ASN A 425 26.55 23.90 23.02
CA ASN A 425 27.40 23.85 21.81
C ASN A 425 26.99 24.86 20.72
N ILE A 426 26.26 25.92 21.08
CA ILE A 426 25.63 26.84 20.12
C ILE A 426 26.62 27.49 19.15
N LYS A 427 27.86 27.77 19.58
CA LYS A 427 28.91 28.36 18.73
C LYS A 427 29.30 27.42 17.59
N LEU A 428 29.42 26.11 17.85
CA LEU A 428 29.72 25.11 16.83
C LEU A 428 28.56 24.95 15.86
N ILE A 429 27.34 24.88 16.38
CA ILE A 429 26.11 24.75 15.58
C ILE A 429 25.97 25.94 14.61
N ARG A 430 26.23 27.16 15.06
CA ARG A 430 26.09 28.37 14.24
C ARG A 430 27.26 28.60 13.27
N ASN A 431 28.49 28.26 13.67
CA ASN A 431 29.67 28.66 12.90
C ASN A 431 30.22 27.57 11.97
N SER A 432 29.98 26.28 12.25
CA SER A 432 30.58 25.18 11.45
C SER A 432 30.11 25.17 9.98
N LEU A 433 28.82 25.37 9.72
CA LEU A 433 28.28 25.49 8.36
C LEU A 433 28.81 26.75 7.66
N LEU A 434 28.98 27.85 8.40
CA LEU A 434 29.53 29.10 7.90
C LEU A 434 31.01 28.94 7.51
N SER A 435 31.82 28.25 8.33
CA SER A 435 33.21 27.92 8.01
C SER A 435 33.32 27.05 6.76
N TYR A 436 32.40 26.09 6.59
CA TYR A 436 32.34 25.28 5.39
C TYR A 436 31.96 26.12 4.15
N TYR A 437 30.99 27.04 4.28
CA TYR A 437 30.61 27.97 3.23
C TYR A 437 31.77 28.88 2.80
N GLN A 438 32.51 29.44 3.77
CA GLN A 438 33.72 30.22 3.51
C GLN A 438 34.76 29.41 2.74
N ALA A 439 35.02 28.17 3.16
CA ALA A 439 35.97 27.30 2.48
C ALA A 439 35.56 26.94 1.04
N ILE A 440 34.25 26.76 0.77
CA ILE A 440 33.74 26.58 -0.61
C ILE A 440 33.95 27.85 -1.43
N SER A 441 33.65 29.03 -0.84
CA SER A 441 33.77 30.32 -1.53
C SER A 441 35.22 30.65 -1.87
N ASP A 442 36.14 30.32 -0.97
CA ASP A 442 37.59 30.48 -1.15
C ASP A 442 38.22 29.36 -1.99
N ASN A 443 37.43 28.38 -2.44
CA ASN A 443 37.86 27.20 -3.17
C ASN A 443 38.98 26.39 -2.46
N SER A 444 38.98 26.39 -1.13
CA SER A 444 39.97 25.72 -0.28
C SER A 444 39.49 24.32 0.11
N GLU A 445 39.92 23.30 -0.63
CA GLU A 445 39.53 21.91 -0.36
C GLU A 445 39.94 21.42 1.04
N GLY A 446 41.11 21.84 1.54
CA GLY A 446 41.61 21.46 2.85
C GLY A 446 40.73 22.01 3.99
N ASN A 447 40.38 23.29 3.94
CA ASN A 447 39.52 23.92 4.94
C ASN A 447 38.09 23.37 4.87
N ALA A 448 37.59 23.07 3.67
CA ALA A 448 36.28 22.46 3.49
C ALA A 448 36.23 21.06 4.12
N LYS A 449 37.29 20.27 3.96
CA LYS A 449 37.42 18.95 4.60
C LYS A 449 37.44 19.07 6.12
N LEU A 450 38.26 19.97 6.67
CA LEU A 450 38.34 20.20 8.12
C LEU A 450 36.99 20.61 8.72
N ALA A 451 36.26 21.52 8.06
CA ALA A 451 34.94 21.95 8.52
C ALA A 451 33.91 20.80 8.51
N LEU A 452 33.96 19.90 7.52
CA LEU A 452 33.13 18.70 7.49
C LEU A 452 33.52 17.68 8.57
N GLU A 453 34.82 17.46 8.78
CA GLU A 453 35.33 16.59 9.84
C GLU A 453 34.88 17.08 11.22
N MET A 454 34.91 18.39 11.47
CA MET A 454 34.38 18.97 12.71
C MET A 454 32.90 18.64 12.94
N ILE A 455 32.06 18.70 11.90
CA ILE A 455 30.63 18.36 12.02
C ILE A 455 30.47 16.85 12.23
N SER A 456 31.20 16.03 11.46
CA SER A 456 31.17 14.57 11.57
C SER A 456 31.62 14.07 12.94
N ASP A 457 32.71 14.62 13.47
CA ASP A 457 33.25 14.26 14.79
C ASP A 457 32.31 14.72 15.90
N TYR A 458 31.66 15.88 15.74
CA TYR A 458 30.61 16.32 16.64
C TYR A 458 29.41 15.36 16.63
N GLN A 459 28.97 14.88 15.46
CA GLN A 459 27.90 13.90 15.33
C GLN A 459 28.25 12.60 16.04
N LYS A 460 29.46 12.07 15.83
CA LYS A 460 29.93 10.86 16.51
C LYS A 460 29.98 11.06 18.02
N ALA A 461 30.60 12.13 18.50
CA ALA A 461 30.75 12.38 19.94
C ALA A 461 29.41 12.50 20.69
N ASN A 462 28.35 12.99 20.04
CA ASN A 462 27.05 13.23 20.69
C ASN A 462 25.97 12.17 20.39
N ALA A 463 26.14 11.34 19.36
CA ALA A 463 25.13 10.40 18.90
C ALA A 463 25.66 9.00 18.50
N GLU A 464 26.89 8.64 18.89
CA GLU A 464 27.51 7.35 18.54
C GLU A 464 26.58 6.14 18.76
N GLU A 465 25.87 6.10 19.87
CA GLU A 465 24.96 5.00 20.27
C GLU A 465 23.78 4.80 19.30
N VAL A 466 23.41 5.84 18.53
CA VAL A 466 22.22 5.85 17.67
C VAL A 466 22.56 5.92 16.17
N LEU A 467 23.76 6.38 15.82
CA LEU A 467 24.14 6.54 14.42
C LEU A 467 24.23 5.19 13.68
N PRO A 468 23.67 5.08 12.46
CA PRO A 468 23.86 3.91 11.63
C PRO A 468 25.34 3.74 11.22
N SER A 469 25.71 2.52 10.85
CA SER A 469 27.09 2.21 10.42
C SER A 469 27.47 2.89 9.09
N ASP A 470 28.77 3.04 8.85
CA ASP A 470 29.27 3.59 7.58
C ASP A 470 28.81 2.76 6.36
N LEU A 471 28.72 1.43 6.50
CA LEU A 471 28.18 0.54 5.45
C LEU A 471 26.70 0.87 5.15
N HIS A 472 25.91 1.15 6.18
CA HIS A 472 24.51 1.54 6.02
C HIS A 472 24.38 2.83 5.21
N ARG A 473 25.21 3.84 5.53
CA ARG A 473 25.28 5.09 4.75
C ARG A 473 25.56 4.83 3.27
N ASP A 474 26.60 4.04 2.99
CA ASP A 474 27.04 3.83 1.60
C ASP A 474 26.00 3.04 0.78
N ILE A 475 25.33 2.07 1.42
CA ILE A 475 24.22 1.31 0.81
C ILE A 475 23.02 2.24 0.54
N GLU A 476 22.68 3.12 1.48
CA GLU A 476 21.56 4.07 1.29
C GLU A 476 21.84 5.08 0.19
N ILE A 477 23.06 5.62 0.13
CA ILE A 477 23.49 6.50 -0.95
C ILE A 477 23.43 5.77 -2.30
N PHE A 478 23.86 4.50 -2.36
CA PHE A 478 23.76 3.69 -3.57
C PHE A 478 22.29 3.47 -3.98
N TYR A 479 21.43 3.09 -3.05
CA TYR A 479 20.00 2.87 -3.30
C TYR A 479 19.30 4.13 -3.84
N THR A 480 19.62 5.28 -3.25
CA THR A 480 19.05 6.58 -3.65
C THR A 480 19.49 6.98 -5.06
N ASN A 481 20.76 6.72 -5.41
CA ASN A 481 21.29 7.05 -6.73
C ASN A 481 20.77 6.12 -7.84
N VAL A 482 20.46 4.86 -7.51
CA VAL A 482 19.95 3.89 -8.48
C VAL A 482 18.42 3.87 -8.45
N ASN A 483 17.79 4.51 -9.43
CA ASN A 483 16.33 4.48 -9.57
C ASN A 483 15.84 3.13 -10.13
N PHE A 484 15.91 2.08 -9.30
CA PHE A 484 15.53 0.71 -9.62
C PHE A 484 14.11 0.65 -10.19
N THR A 485 13.15 1.32 -9.54
CA THR A 485 11.75 1.36 -9.98
C THR A 485 11.63 1.88 -11.41
N SER A 486 12.30 3.00 -11.75
CA SER A 486 12.25 3.59 -13.09
C SER A 486 12.84 2.66 -14.16
N ILE A 487 13.98 2.06 -13.87
CA ILE A 487 14.67 1.14 -14.79
C ILE A 487 13.82 -0.11 -15.02
N LEU A 488 13.36 -0.73 -13.93
CA LEU A 488 12.63 -2.00 -13.98
C LEU A 488 11.27 -1.86 -14.64
N PHE A 489 10.51 -0.79 -14.41
CA PHE A 489 9.21 -0.64 -15.07
C PHE A 489 9.38 -0.49 -16.59
N LYS A 490 10.37 0.28 -17.06
CA LYS A 490 10.64 0.47 -18.50
C LYS A 490 11.00 -0.86 -19.15
N ILE A 491 11.92 -1.61 -18.54
CA ILE A 491 12.34 -2.92 -19.03
C ILE A 491 11.17 -3.92 -19.02
N ASN A 492 10.47 -4.05 -17.90
CA ASN A 492 9.42 -5.05 -17.75
C ASN A 492 8.22 -4.74 -18.64
N LEU A 493 7.80 -3.47 -18.76
CA LEU A 493 6.68 -3.10 -19.61
C LEU A 493 7.00 -3.29 -21.10
N THR A 494 8.18 -2.87 -21.56
CA THR A 494 8.61 -3.04 -22.96
C THR A 494 8.76 -4.51 -23.32
N LEU A 495 9.44 -5.31 -22.50
CA LEU A 495 9.60 -6.75 -22.72
C LEU A 495 8.27 -7.50 -22.60
N GLY A 496 7.37 -7.07 -21.71
CA GLY A 496 6.02 -7.64 -21.58
C GLY A 496 5.22 -7.46 -22.86
N LEU A 497 5.20 -6.25 -23.43
CA LEU A 497 4.52 -5.96 -24.69
C LEU A 497 5.17 -6.71 -25.87
N LEU A 498 6.49 -6.68 -26.00
CA LEU A 498 7.21 -7.40 -27.06
C LEU A 498 6.98 -8.90 -26.97
N SER A 499 7.10 -9.48 -25.77
CA SER A 499 6.83 -10.89 -25.53
C SER A 499 5.39 -11.23 -25.90
N LEU A 500 4.40 -10.42 -25.53
CA LEU A 500 3.00 -10.63 -25.88
C LEU A 500 2.79 -10.58 -27.40
N LEU A 501 3.33 -9.57 -28.10
CA LEU A 501 3.27 -9.47 -29.56
C LEU A 501 3.89 -10.70 -30.24
N CYS A 502 5.05 -11.16 -29.76
CA CYS A 502 5.65 -12.37 -30.26
C CYS A 502 4.76 -13.62 -30.01
N VAL A 503 3.95 -13.65 -28.95
CA VAL A 503 3.03 -14.79 -28.69
C VAL A 503 1.92 -14.79 -29.72
N PHE A 504 1.42 -13.61 -30.11
CA PHE A 504 0.33 -13.49 -31.07
C PHE A 504 0.77 -13.65 -32.53
N PHE A 505 1.85 -13.00 -32.94
CA PHE A 505 2.23 -12.90 -34.35
C PHE A 505 3.23 -13.97 -34.81
N LEU A 506 4.02 -14.52 -33.88
CA LEU A 506 5.09 -15.47 -34.21
C LEU A 506 4.85 -16.87 -33.62
N ALA A 507 3.63 -17.16 -33.15
CA ALA A 507 3.29 -18.38 -32.41
C ALA A 507 3.83 -19.67 -33.05
N ASP A 508 3.60 -19.86 -34.35
CA ASP A 508 3.98 -21.10 -35.08
C ASP A 508 5.43 -21.08 -35.58
N LYS A 509 6.08 -19.91 -35.62
CA LYS A 509 7.47 -19.72 -36.12
C LYS A 509 8.45 -19.36 -35.00
N ARG A 510 8.02 -19.41 -33.74
CA ARG A 510 8.82 -18.99 -32.59
C ARG A 510 10.03 -19.90 -32.42
N VAL A 511 11.21 -19.32 -32.59
CA VAL A 511 12.46 -20.02 -32.33
C VAL A 511 12.59 -20.21 -30.82
N LYS A 512 12.87 -21.44 -30.36
CA LYS A 512 13.07 -21.78 -28.94
C LYS A 512 14.11 -20.89 -28.21
N HIS A 513 14.99 -20.23 -28.96
CA HIS A 513 15.98 -19.27 -28.46
C HIS A 513 15.34 -17.96 -27.97
N VAL A 514 14.29 -17.47 -28.64
CA VAL A 514 13.60 -16.23 -28.26
C VAL A 514 12.93 -16.36 -26.89
N ASP A 515 12.25 -17.48 -26.63
CA ASP A 515 11.63 -17.75 -25.33
C ASP A 515 12.67 -17.89 -24.20
N LYS A 516 13.86 -18.45 -24.51
CA LYS A 516 14.96 -18.52 -23.56
C LYS A 516 15.50 -17.14 -23.21
N ILE A 517 15.64 -16.24 -24.19
CA ILE A 517 16.11 -14.87 -23.97
C ILE A 517 15.12 -14.11 -23.07
N PHE A 518 13.83 -14.09 -23.43
CA PHE A 518 12.82 -13.45 -22.60
C PHE A 518 12.78 -14.02 -21.19
N PHE A 519 12.88 -15.35 -21.04
CA PHE A 519 12.90 -15.96 -19.71
C PHE A 519 14.19 -15.66 -18.93
N GLY A 520 15.34 -15.59 -19.59
CA GLY A 520 16.62 -15.22 -18.96
C GLY A 520 16.61 -13.78 -18.45
N ILE A 521 16.08 -12.85 -19.25
CA ILE A 521 15.91 -11.46 -18.83
C ILE A 521 14.88 -11.35 -17.69
N LEU A 522 13.85 -12.21 -17.66
CA LEU A 522 12.86 -12.22 -16.58
C LEU A 522 13.53 -12.58 -15.26
N ILE A 523 14.38 -13.62 -15.25
CA ILE A 523 15.15 -14.01 -14.07
C ILE A 523 16.07 -12.87 -13.62
N LEU A 524 16.78 -12.22 -14.55
CA LEU A 524 17.63 -11.09 -14.23
C LEU A 524 16.83 -9.94 -13.60
N SER A 525 15.70 -9.57 -14.20
CA SER A 525 14.79 -8.54 -13.67
C SER A 525 14.27 -8.91 -12.27
N PHE A 526 13.90 -10.17 -12.07
CA PHE A 526 13.47 -10.68 -10.76
C PHE A 526 14.57 -10.59 -9.71
N ILE A 527 15.82 -10.92 -10.05
CA ILE A 527 16.98 -10.82 -9.14
C ILE A 527 17.25 -9.35 -8.79
N VAL A 528 17.28 -8.45 -9.78
CA VAL A 528 17.51 -7.02 -9.57
C VAL A 528 16.41 -6.42 -8.68
N HIS A 529 15.15 -6.80 -8.91
CA HIS A 529 14.04 -6.34 -8.09
C HIS A 529 14.10 -6.89 -6.66
N SER A 530 14.46 -8.18 -6.51
CA SER A 530 14.67 -8.80 -5.19
C SER A 530 15.81 -8.12 -4.43
N PHE A 531 16.89 -7.77 -5.11
CA PHE A 531 18.00 -7.02 -4.56
C PHE A 531 17.59 -5.61 -4.13
N SER A 532 16.79 -4.92 -4.94
CA SER A 532 16.25 -3.60 -4.60
C SER A 532 15.37 -3.64 -3.33
N ILE A 533 14.48 -4.62 -3.23
CA ILE A 533 13.66 -4.85 -2.03
C ILE A 533 14.54 -5.22 -0.82
N GLY A 534 15.58 -6.04 -1.02
CA GLY A 534 16.52 -6.43 0.03
C GLY A 534 17.30 -5.26 0.61
N ILE A 535 17.85 -4.39 -0.25
CA ILE A 535 18.51 -3.15 0.19
C ILE A 535 17.52 -2.25 0.93
N ARG A 536 16.32 -2.04 0.40
CA ARG A 536 15.29 -1.23 1.07
C ARG A 536 14.94 -1.78 2.44
N THR A 537 14.85 -3.10 2.58
CA THR A 537 14.60 -3.79 3.86
C THR A 537 15.72 -3.53 4.85
N TYR A 538 16.98 -3.61 4.40
CA TYR A 538 18.15 -3.31 5.21
C TYR A 538 18.20 -1.85 5.67
N ILE A 539 17.89 -0.89 4.78
CA ILE A 539 17.87 0.54 5.12
C ILE A 539 16.72 0.86 6.09
N GLY A 540 15.53 0.30 5.86
CA GLY A 540 14.36 0.56 6.71
C GLY A 540 14.34 -0.22 8.02
N GLY A 541 15.19 -1.23 8.21
CA GLY A 541 15.14 -2.15 9.35
C GLY A 541 13.87 -3.01 9.40
N ARG A 542 13.09 -3.06 8.31
CA ARG A 542 11.79 -3.71 8.22
C ARG A 542 11.46 -4.11 6.79
N LEU A 543 10.54 -5.06 6.62
CA LEU A 543 10.03 -5.39 5.29
C LEU A 543 9.21 -4.21 4.71
N PRO A 544 9.35 -3.92 3.40
CA PRO A 544 8.69 -2.78 2.77
C PRO A 544 7.24 -3.15 2.41
N PHE A 545 6.34 -3.14 3.39
CA PHE A 545 4.89 -3.40 3.22
C PHE A 545 3.99 -2.31 3.83
N SER A 546 4.55 -1.16 4.21
CA SER A 546 3.87 -0.15 5.04
C SER A 546 2.98 0.81 4.27
N ASN A 547 3.26 1.05 2.99
CA ASN A 547 2.61 2.09 2.20
C ASN A 547 2.35 1.62 0.76
N GLY A 548 1.61 2.43 0.00
CA GLY A 548 1.21 2.10 -1.37
C GLY A 548 2.36 1.84 -2.34
N PHE A 549 3.48 2.56 -2.18
CA PHE A 549 4.67 2.38 -3.02
C PHE A 549 5.27 1.00 -2.76
N GLU A 550 5.42 0.66 -1.48
CA GLU A 550 5.95 -0.60 -0.97
C GLU A 550 5.10 -1.81 -1.39
N THR A 551 3.77 -1.70 -1.30
CA THR A 551 2.85 -2.76 -1.76
C THR A 551 2.87 -2.93 -3.29
N MET A 552 3.10 -1.88 -4.08
CA MET A 552 3.31 -2.02 -5.53
C MET A 552 4.62 -2.72 -5.89
N LEU A 553 5.70 -2.46 -5.14
CA LEU A 553 6.94 -3.23 -5.29
C LEU A 553 6.69 -4.71 -5.04
N LEU A 554 5.88 -5.03 -4.03
CA LEU A 554 5.51 -6.40 -3.70
C LEU A 554 4.65 -7.05 -4.80
N ILE A 555 3.61 -6.40 -5.30
CA ILE A 555 2.81 -6.92 -6.43
C ILE A 555 3.72 -7.18 -7.64
N ALA A 556 4.62 -6.25 -7.95
CA ALA A 556 5.57 -6.41 -9.05
C ALA A 556 6.50 -7.61 -8.86
N TRP A 557 6.96 -7.82 -7.62
CA TRP A 557 7.80 -8.95 -7.25
C TRP A 557 7.04 -10.28 -7.33
N SER A 558 5.84 -10.35 -6.77
CA SER A 558 4.97 -11.53 -6.83
C SER A 558 4.63 -11.91 -8.27
N ALA A 559 4.40 -10.93 -9.14
CA ALA A 559 4.10 -11.18 -10.55
C ALA A 559 5.28 -11.82 -11.28
N MET A 560 6.49 -11.33 -11.03
CA MET A 560 7.71 -11.91 -11.58
C MET A 560 7.97 -13.31 -11.00
N LEU A 561 7.76 -13.52 -9.70
CA LEU A 561 7.89 -14.83 -9.07
C LEU A 561 6.93 -15.86 -9.73
N ILE A 562 5.65 -15.52 -9.89
CA ILE A 562 4.66 -16.40 -10.54
C ILE A 562 5.09 -16.71 -11.98
N ALA A 563 5.59 -15.73 -12.74
CA ALA A 563 6.09 -15.95 -14.09
C ALA A 563 7.34 -16.83 -14.15
N VAL A 564 8.27 -16.68 -13.19
CA VAL A 564 9.45 -17.55 -13.05
C VAL A 564 9.01 -18.99 -12.74
N LEU A 565 8.07 -19.17 -11.80
CA LEU A 565 7.53 -20.48 -11.41
C LEU A 565 6.75 -21.17 -12.54
N ALA A 566 6.05 -20.40 -13.39
CA ALA A 566 5.37 -20.94 -14.56
C ALA A 566 6.37 -21.44 -15.63
N GLY A 567 7.57 -20.85 -15.65
CA GLY A 567 8.67 -21.26 -16.51
C GLY A 567 8.48 -20.91 -17.99
N ARG A 568 9.55 -21.11 -18.77
CA ARG A 568 9.60 -20.81 -20.21
C ARG A 568 8.56 -21.52 -21.09
N LYS A 569 7.89 -22.55 -20.57
CA LYS A 569 6.89 -23.34 -21.32
C LYS A 569 5.49 -22.71 -21.27
N MET A 570 5.30 -21.67 -20.47
CA MET A 570 4.08 -20.88 -20.39
C MET A 570 4.36 -19.43 -20.81
N PRO A 571 4.69 -19.18 -22.10
CA PRO A 571 5.14 -17.87 -22.57
C PRO A 571 4.11 -16.76 -22.33
N LEU A 572 2.82 -17.09 -22.35
CA LEU A 572 1.75 -16.14 -22.05
C LEU A 572 1.78 -15.65 -20.59
N ILE A 573 2.04 -16.55 -19.63
CA ILE A 573 2.19 -16.19 -18.21
C ILE A 573 3.46 -15.37 -18.01
N VAL A 574 4.54 -15.67 -18.74
CA VAL A 574 5.76 -14.85 -18.73
C VAL A 574 5.48 -13.42 -19.19
N SER A 575 4.73 -13.25 -20.30
CA SER A 575 4.33 -11.92 -20.77
C SER A 575 3.47 -11.19 -19.71
N PHE A 576 2.54 -11.89 -19.05
CA PHE A 576 1.71 -11.29 -18.01
C PHE A 576 2.51 -10.89 -16.76
N GLY A 577 3.48 -11.69 -16.33
CA GLY A 577 4.35 -11.32 -15.20
C GLY A 577 5.11 -10.03 -15.46
N TYR A 578 5.65 -9.87 -16.68
CA TYR A 578 6.27 -8.63 -17.11
C TYR A 578 5.31 -7.45 -17.14
N LEU A 579 4.11 -7.61 -17.70
CA LEU A 579 3.12 -6.54 -17.79
C LEU A 579 2.60 -6.11 -16.41
N ILE A 580 2.25 -7.05 -15.54
CA ILE A 580 1.80 -6.74 -14.17
C ILE A 580 2.92 -6.08 -13.38
N SER A 581 4.15 -6.59 -13.48
CA SER A 581 5.32 -5.98 -12.84
C SER A 581 5.60 -4.57 -13.36
N GLY A 582 5.66 -4.40 -14.68
CA GLY A 582 5.89 -3.11 -15.32
C GLY A 582 4.81 -2.08 -14.98
N CYS A 583 3.52 -2.46 -15.04
CA CYS A 583 2.43 -1.57 -14.67
C CYS A 583 2.47 -1.19 -13.18
N SER A 584 2.70 -2.16 -12.27
CA SER A 584 2.74 -1.88 -10.83
C SER A 584 3.89 -0.94 -10.46
N LEU A 585 5.08 -1.14 -11.06
CA LEU A 585 6.23 -0.26 -10.87
C LEU A 585 6.05 1.11 -11.54
N LEU A 586 5.34 1.18 -12.67
CA LEU A 586 4.97 2.45 -13.29
C LEU A 586 4.07 3.25 -12.35
N VAL A 587 3.03 2.63 -11.77
CA VAL A 587 2.16 3.29 -10.80
C VAL A 587 2.95 3.75 -9.56
N ALA A 588 3.90 2.94 -9.08
CA ALA A 588 4.82 3.33 -8.01
C ALA A 588 5.70 4.53 -8.40
N HIS A 589 6.09 4.65 -9.68
CA HIS A 589 6.97 5.72 -10.17
C HIS A 589 6.25 7.05 -10.46
N LEU A 590 4.95 7.03 -10.82
CA LEU A 590 4.18 8.22 -11.23
C LEU A 590 3.95 9.26 -10.10
N GLY A 591 4.65 9.16 -8.98
CA GLY A 591 4.67 10.18 -7.91
C GLY A 591 3.40 10.24 -7.06
N MET A 592 2.42 9.35 -7.29
CA MET A 592 1.19 9.28 -6.50
C MET A 592 1.37 8.56 -5.16
N MET A 593 2.53 7.94 -4.93
CA MET A 593 2.81 7.15 -3.74
C MET A 593 4.14 7.57 -3.14
N ASN A 594 4.21 7.62 -1.81
CA ASN A 594 5.38 8.08 -1.08
C ASN A 594 6.53 7.05 -1.18
N PRO A 595 7.62 7.31 -1.92
CA PRO A 595 8.72 6.37 -2.05
C PRO A 595 9.65 6.37 -0.82
N ARG A 596 9.47 7.34 0.10
CA ARG A 596 10.34 7.53 1.25
C ARG A 596 10.29 6.33 2.19
N ILE A 597 11.41 6.08 2.83
CA ILE A 597 11.54 5.08 3.90
C ILE A 597 11.29 5.82 5.20
N THR A 598 10.12 5.58 5.80
CA THR A 598 9.72 6.19 7.07
C THR A 598 9.67 5.13 8.17
N PRO A 599 9.86 5.52 9.45
CA PRO A 599 9.51 4.68 10.58
C PRO A 599 8.05 4.21 10.50
N LEU A 600 7.75 3.06 11.11
CA LEU A 600 6.37 2.61 11.20
C LEU A 600 5.66 3.40 12.28
N VAL A 601 4.41 3.77 12.02
CA VAL A 601 3.54 4.18 13.13
C VAL A 601 3.29 2.96 14.03
N PRO A 602 3.12 3.13 15.36
CA PRO A 602 3.10 2.03 16.31
C PRO A 602 2.12 0.90 15.97
N VAL A 603 0.92 1.25 15.52
CA VAL A 603 -0.11 0.28 15.12
C VAL A 603 0.31 -0.63 13.96
N LEU A 604 1.16 -0.14 13.04
CA LEU A 604 1.67 -0.92 11.91
C LEU A 604 2.90 -1.78 12.28
N SER A 605 3.48 -1.60 13.47
CA SER A 605 4.62 -2.37 13.97
C SER A 605 4.19 -3.76 14.46
N SER A 606 3.64 -4.57 13.55
CA SER A 606 3.19 -5.94 13.85
C SER A 606 3.59 -6.92 12.74
N PRO A 607 4.17 -8.09 13.08
CA PRO A 607 4.42 -9.16 12.11
C PRO A 607 3.14 -9.64 11.41
N LEU A 608 2.00 -9.64 12.11
CA LEU A 608 0.72 -10.09 11.57
C LEU A 608 0.26 -9.21 10.41
N LEU A 609 0.42 -7.89 10.53
CA LEU A 609 0.12 -6.96 9.44
C LEU A 609 0.99 -7.23 8.21
N SER A 610 2.30 -7.46 8.42
CA SER A 610 3.22 -7.77 7.32
C SER A 610 2.81 -9.04 6.57
N ILE A 611 2.40 -10.08 7.29
CA ILE A 611 1.88 -11.33 6.70
C ILE A 611 0.55 -11.08 5.99
N HIS A 612 -0.38 -10.35 6.63
CA HIS A 612 -1.67 -9.97 6.05
C HIS A 612 -1.50 -9.29 4.69
N VAL A 613 -0.71 -8.21 4.64
CA VAL A 613 -0.46 -7.45 3.41
C VAL A 613 0.20 -8.34 2.36
N SER A 614 1.18 -9.16 2.76
CA SER A 614 1.89 -10.06 1.84
C SER A 614 0.96 -11.04 1.13
N VAL A 615 0.08 -11.68 1.90
CA VAL A 615 -0.85 -12.69 1.40
C VAL A 615 -1.95 -12.05 0.52
N ILE A 616 -2.46 -10.87 0.89
CA ILE A 616 -3.45 -10.14 0.08
C ILE A 616 -2.84 -9.66 -1.25
N MET A 617 -1.62 -9.11 -1.24
CA MET A 617 -0.95 -8.67 -2.47
C MET A 617 -0.67 -9.85 -3.43
N LEU A 618 -0.32 -11.03 -2.89
CA LEU A 618 -0.19 -12.24 -3.69
C LEU A 618 -1.53 -12.67 -4.30
N ALA A 619 -2.63 -12.59 -3.55
CA ALA A 619 -3.97 -12.85 -4.06
C ALA A 619 -4.34 -11.91 -5.21
N TYR A 620 -4.15 -10.60 -5.03
CA TYR A 620 -4.44 -9.59 -6.06
C TYR A 620 -3.58 -9.77 -7.30
N THR A 621 -2.32 -10.18 -7.13
CA THR A 621 -1.44 -10.52 -8.26
C THR A 621 -2.02 -11.67 -9.09
N LEU A 622 -2.45 -12.77 -8.45
CA LEU A 622 -3.09 -13.89 -9.14
C LEU A 622 -4.41 -13.50 -9.82
N LEU A 623 -5.22 -12.64 -9.19
CA LEU A 623 -6.44 -12.09 -9.81
C LEU A 623 -6.12 -11.21 -11.04
N ALA A 624 -5.01 -10.47 -11.01
CA ALA A 624 -4.54 -9.70 -12.17
C ALA A 624 -4.10 -10.61 -13.33
N PHE A 625 -3.49 -11.78 -13.06
CA PHE A 625 -3.25 -12.80 -14.08
C PHE A 625 -4.55 -13.30 -14.72
N ILE A 626 -5.60 -13.54 -13.92
CA ILE A 626 -6.92 -13.93 -14.43
C ILE A 626 -7.51 -12.84 -15.32
N MET A 627 -7.41 -11.57 -14.90
CA MET A 627 -7.88 -10.42 -15.68
C MET A 627 -7.16 -10.33 -17.04
N LEU A 628 -5.82 -10.37 -17.06
CA LEU A 628 -5.06 -10.30 -18.31
C LEU A 628 -5.36 -11.50 -19.22
N ASN A 629 -5.44 -12.70 -18.66
CA ASN A 629 -5.78 -13.90 -19.42
C ASN A 629 -7.20 -13.80 -20.03
N SER A 630 -8.14 -13.21 -19.28
CA SER A 630 -9.50 -12.94 -19.74
C SER A 630 -9.54 -11.89 -20.86
N LEU A 631 -8.80 -10.80 -20.71
CA LEU A 631 -8.63 -9.76 -21.73
C LEU A 631 -8.07 -10.34 -23.03
N ILE A 632 -7.00 -11.13 -22.94
CA ILE A 632 -6.39 -11.81 -24.08
C ILE A 632 -7.37 -12.77 -24.75
N SER A 633 -8.16 -13.50 -23.97
CA SER A 633 -9.17 -14.43 -24.50
C SER A 633 -10.26 -13.68 -25.30
N LEU A 634 -10.72 -12.53 -24.82
CA LEU A 634 -11.68 -11.69 -25.54
C LEU A 634 -11.07 -11.10 -26.83
N ILE A 635 -9.81 -10.65 -26.79
CA ILE A 635 -9.09 -10.17 -27.97
C ILE A 635 -8.91 -11.30 -28.99
N GLN A 636 -8.61 -12.52 -28.56
CA GLN A 636 -8.51 -13.70 -29.44
C GLN A 636 -9.84 -13.97 -30.16
N ILE A 637 -10.98 -13.85 -29.47
CA ILE A 637 -12.31 -13.93 -30.11
C ILE A 637 -12.47 -12.83 -31.18
N VAL A 638 -12.08 -11.58 -30.87
CA VAL A 638 -12.15 -10.45 -31.81
C VAL A 638 -11.26 -10.66 -33.04
N LEU A 639 -10.10 -11.30 -32.89
CA LEU A 639 -9.16 -11.54 -33.99
C LEU A 639 -9.41 -12.84 -34.76
N CYS A 640 -10.34 -13.69 -34.30
CA CYS A 640 -10.63 -14.98 -34.92
C CYS A 640 -11.04 -14.86 -36.40
N LYS A 641 -10.42 -15.64 -37.30
CA LYS A 641 -10.87 -15.80 -38.70
C LYS A 641 -11.69 -17.07 -38.83
N ASN A 642 -12.60 -17.14 -39.82
CA ASN A 642 -13.51 -18.29 -40.00
C ASN A 642 -12.80 -19.65 -40.11
N LYS A 643 -11.57 -19.68 -40.65
CA LYS A 643 -10.77 -20.91 -40.79
C LYS A 643 -10.15 -21.40 -39.47
N ASP A 644 -10.08 -20.56 -38.45
CA ASP A 644 -9.34 -20.82 -37.19
C ASP A 644 -10.24 -21.09 -35.98
N VAL A 645 -11.55 -21.25 -36.20
CA VAL A 645 -12.57 -21.34 -35.14
C VAL A 645 -12.26 -22.43 -34.12
N ALA A 646 -11.99 -23.66 -34.56
CA ALA A 646 -11.70 -24.78 -33.68
C ALA A 646 -10.44 -24.56 -32.82
N ASN A 647 -9.41 -23.95 -33.38
CA ASN A 647 -8.15 -23.66 -32.67
C ASN A 647 -8.35 -22.57 -31.61
N ILE A 648 -9.15 -21.55 -31.92
CA ILE A 648 -9.51 -20.48 -30.97
C ILE A 648 -10.30 -21.05 -29.79
N LEU A 649 -11.32 -21.88 -30.02
CA LEU A 649 -12.10 -22.48 -28.94
C LEU A 649 -11.23 -23.33 -28.01
N LYS A 650 -10.32 -24.14 -28.57
CA LYS A 650 -9.34 -24.90 -27.80
C LYS A 650 -8.43 -23.99 -26.96
N LYS A 651 -7.96 -22.86 -27.51
CA LYS A 651 -7.18 -21.87 -26.75
C LYS A 651 -7.99 -21.22 -25.63
N LEU A 652 -9.26 -20.90 -25.87
CA LEU A 652 -10.15 -20.32 -24.85
C LEU A 652 -10.40 -21.29 -23.68
N GLU A 653 -10.54 -22.59 -23.96
CA GLU A 653 -10.64 -23.63 -22.94
C GLU A 653 -9.34 -23.77 -22.13
N GLN A 654 -8.19 -23.75 -22.80
CA GLN A 654 -6.89 -23.75 -22.14
C GLN A 654 -6.71 -22.52 -21.24
N ASN A 655 -7.08 -21.34 -21.73
CA ASN A 655 -7.03 -20.11 -20.94
C ASN A 655 -7.99 -20.19 -19.75
N LYS A 656 -9.19 -20.74 -19.92
CA LYS A 656 -10.10 -20.98 -18.80
C LYS A 656 -9.45 -21.87 -17.73
N ILE A 657 -8.76 -22.94 -18.13
CA ILE A 657 -8.00 -23.81 -17.22
C ILE A 657 -6.93 -23.03 -16.46
N TYR A 658 -6.14 -22.19 -17.13
CA TYR A 658 -5.13 -21.35 -16.49
C TYR A 658 -5.73 -20.37 -15.49
N SER A 659 -6.82 -19.69 -15.85
CA SER A 659 -7.53 -18.79 -14.93
C SER A 659 -8.03 -19.55 -13.69
N LEU A 660 -8.55 -20.76 -13.84
CA LEU A 660 -8.98 -21.59 -12.71
C LEU A 660 -7.80 -22.01 -11.82
N ILE A 661 -6.63 -22.33 -12.39
CA ILE A 661 -5.42 -22.66 -11.63
C ILE A 661 -4.95 -21.47 -10.77
N CYS A 662 -5.06 -20.24 -11.27
CA CYS A 662 -4.78 -19.05 -10.49
C CYS A 662 -5.86 -18.74 -9.44
N LEU A 663 -7.14 -19.03 -9.76
CA LEU A 663 -8.29 -18.67 -8.94
C LEU A 663 -8.36 -19.41 -7.60
N TYR A 664 -8.07 -20.71 -7.58
CA TYR A 664 -8.17 -21.48 -6.34
C TYR A 664 -7.16 -21.01 -5.27
N PRO A 665 -5.85 -20.84 -5.59
CA PRO A 665 -4.90 -20.23 -4.66
C PRO A 665 -5.23 -18.77 -4.33
N SER A 666 -5.76 -17.98 -5.29
CA SER A 666 -6.12 -16.59 -5.01
C SER A 666 -7.25 -16.47 -4.00
N LEU A 667 -8.25 -17.37 -4.03
CA LEU A 667 -9.31 -17.41 -3.01
C LEU A 667 -8.77 -17.86 -1.66
N LEU A 668 -7.86 -18.83 -1.60
CA LEU A 668 -7.20 -19.22 -0.35
C LEU A 668 -6.44 -18.03 0.24
N PHE A 669 -5.58 -17.38 -0.54
CA PHE A 669 -4.80 -16.24 -0.07
C PHE A 669 -5.70 -15.06 0.30
N LEU A 670 -6.71 -14.72 -0.49
CA LEU A 670 -7.62 -13.63 -0.16
C LEU A 670 -8.38 -13.92 1.15
N GLY A 671 -8.92 -15.12 1.32
CA GLY A 671 -9.64 -15.50 2.54
C GLY A 671 -8.73 -15.60 3.77
N ALA A 672 -7.53 -16.17 3.63
CA ALA A 672 -6.53 -16.22 4.69
C ALA A 672 -6.04 -14.81 5.06
N GLY A 673 -5.87 -13.93 4.07
CA GLY A 673 -5.52 -12.53 4.29
C GLY A 673 -6.61 -11.80 5.07
N ILE A 674 -7.89 -11.94 4.69
CA ILE A 674 -9.02 -11.37 5.44
C ILE A 674 -9.00 -11.86 6.90
N PHE A 675 -8.74 -13.15 7.13
CA PHE A 675 -8.63 -13.70 8.48
C PHE A 675 -7.47 -13.11 9.28
N ILE A 676 -6.25 -13.11 8.72
CA ILE A 676 -5.07 -12.57 9.42
C ILE A 676 -5.26 -11.07 9.71
N GLY A 677 -5.92 -10.35 8.80
CA GLY A 677 -6.31 -8.96 9.01
C GLY A 677 -7.27 -8.79 10.17
N ALA A 678 -8.31 -9.63 10.25
CA ALA A 678 -9.26 -9.65 11.37
C ALA A 678 -8.57 -9.96 12.72
N VAL A 679 -7.61 -10.90 12.73
CA VAL A 679 -6.83 -11.21 13.93
C VAL A 679 -5.96 -10.02 14.36
N TRP A 680 -5.26 -9.40 13.41
CA TRP A 680 -4.47 -8.20 13.67
C TRP A 680 -5.34 -7.05 14.19
N ALA A 681 -6.46 -6.75 13.52
CA ALA A 681 -7.39 -5.70 13.95
C ALA A 681 -7.91 -5.95 15.37
N ASN A 682 -8.17 -7.20 15.75
CA ASN A 682 -8.60 -7.52 17.10
C ASN A 682 -7.51 -7.34 18.15
N ILE A 683 -6.24 -7.47 17.77
CA ILE A 683 -5.09 -7.25 18.67
C ILE A 683 -4.77 -5.76 18.76
N SER A 684 -4.94 -5.01 17.67
CA SER A 684 -4.57 -3.59 17.59
C SER A 684 -5.69 -2.64 18.02
N TRP A 685 -6.96 -2.96 17.72
CA TRP A 685 -8.11 -2.08 17.93
C TRP A 685 -9.22 -2.69 18.80
N GLY A 686 -9.03 -3.93 19.24
CA GLY A 686 -10.01 -4.63 20.06
C GLY A 686 -11.29 -5.04 19.35
N ARG A 687 -11.30 -5.03 18.01
CA ARG A 687 -12.39 -5.58 17.20
C ARG A 687 -11.82 -6.32 16.00
N TYR A 688 -12.39 -7.48 15.69
CA TYR A 688 -11.93 -8.28 14.55
C TYR A 688 -12.58 -7.89 13.22
N TRP A 689 -13.68 -7.12 13.25
CA TRP A 689 -14.37 -6.61 12.06
C TRP A 689 -15.01 -5.26 12.35
N GLY A 690 -14.80 -4.27 11.48
CA GLY A 690 -15.27 -2.90 11.67
C GLY A 690 -16.24 -2.40 10.61
N TRP A 691 -16.49 -3.17 9.53
CA TRP A 691 -17.24 -2.71 8.35
C TRP A 691 -16.59 -1.52 7.62
N ASP A 692 -15.29 -1.30 7.81
CA ASP A 692 -14.54 -0.28 7.06
C ASP A 692 -14.65 -0.56 5.55
N PRO A 693 -14.74 0.48 4.69
CA PRO A 693 -14.89 0.28 3.25
C PRO A 693 -13.85 -0.68 2.64
N LYS A 694 -12.61 -0.75 3.15
CA LYS A 694 -11.64 -1.74 2.64
C LYS A 694 -12.00 -3.17 3.00
N GLU A 695 -12.44 -3.41 4.24
CA GLU A 695 -12.90 -4.72 4.70
C GLU A 695 -14.10 -5.18 3.88
N VAL A 696 -15.06 -4.27 3.65
CA VAL A 696 -16.27 -4.53 2.87
C VAL A 696 -15.93 -4.87 1.42
N TRP A 697 -15.09 -4.09 0.76
CA TRP A 697 -14.70 -4.35 -0.63
C TRP A 697 -13.81 -5.60 -0.78
N ALA A 698 -13.01 -5.95 0.24
CA ALA A 698 -12.28 -7.22 0.26
C ALA A 698 -13.23 -8.41 0.33
N LEU A 699 -14.29 -8.33 1.15
CA LEU A 699 -15.35 -9.34 1.23
C LEU A 699 -16.13 -9.44 -0.09
N ILE A 700 -16.51 -8.31 -0.70
CA ILE A 700 -17.17 -8.28 -2.02
C ILE A 700 -16.28 -8.97 -3.07
N THR A 701 -14.99 -8.65 -3.10
CA THR A 701 -14.03 -9.27 -4.02
C THR A 701 -14.00 -10.79 -3.83
N PHE A 702 -13.92 -11.25 -2.58
CA PHE A 702 -13.96 -12.68 -2.26
C PHE A 702 -15.26 -13.34 -2.76
N LEU A 703 -16.41 -12.74 -2.46
CA LEU A 703 -17.72 -13.25 -2.87
C LEU A 703 -17.88 -13.32 -4.39
N VAL A 704 -17.51 -12.25 -5.12
CA VAL A 704 -17.62 -12.17 -6.58
C VAL A 704 -16.76 -13.24 -7.26
N TYR A 705 -15.50 -13.40 -6.85
CA TYR A 705 -14.62 -14.43 -7.42
C TYR A 705 -15.02 -15.86 -7.00
N SER A 706 -15.66 -16.03 -5.83
CA SER A 706 -16.19 -17.33 -5.41
C SER A 706 -17.32 -17.83 -6.33
N LEU A 707 -18.06 -16.95 -7.02
CA LEU A 707 -19.12 -17.37 -7.95
C LEU A 707 -18.56 -18.21 -9.11
N ILE A 708 -17.32 -17.93 -9.55
CA ILE A 708 -16.69 -18.59 -10.69
C ILE A 708 -16.42 -20.08 -10.40
N ILE A 709 -16.03 -20.43 -9.17
CA ILE A 709 -15.73 -21.83 -8.80
C ILE A 709 -17.00 -22.71 -8.73
N HIS A 710 -18.19 -22.10 -8.65
CA HIS A 710 -19.48 -22.78 -8.58
C HIS A 710 -20.08 -23.13 -9.96
N GLN A 711 -19.25 -23.35 -10.98
CA GLN A 711 -19.66 -23.64 -12.36
C GLN A 711 -20.60 -24.87 -12.53
N LYS A 712 -20.63 -25.80 -11.56
CA LYS A 712 -21.57 -26.94 -11.58
C LYS A 712 -23.03 -26.48 -11.41
N ASN A 713 -23.26 -25.51 -10.53
CA ASN A 713 -24.58 -24.97 -10.22
C ASN A 713 -24.90 -23.78 -11.13
N LEU A 714 -23.89 -22.95 -11.41
CA LEU A 714 -23.96 -21.80 -12.29
C LEU A 714 -23.42 -22.15 -13.67
N LYS A 715 -24.23 -22.87 -14.46
CA LYS A 715 -23.87 -23.27 -15.83
C LYS A 715 -23.53 -22.10 -16.76
N ILE A 716 -23.86 -20.86 -16.39
CA ILE A 716 -23.43 -19.67 -17.15
C ILE A 716 -21.90 -19.55 -17.24
N PHE A 717 -21.15 -20.04 -16.24
CA PHE A 717 -19.69 -20.09 -16.24
C PHE A 717 -19.09 -21.23 -17.09
N THR A 718 -19.92 -22.12 -17.66
CA THR A 718 -19.45 -23.06 -18.69
C THR A 718 -19.31 -22.40 -20.06
N ASN A 719 -20.05 -21.31 -20.30
CA ASN A 719 -19.90 -20.50 -21.50
C ASN A 719 -18.55 -19.76 -21.47
N LEU A 720 -17.72 -19.99 -22.50
CA LEU A 720 -16.35 -19.48 -22.55
C LEU A 720 -16.30 -17.95 -22.63
N PHE A 721 -17.21 -17.34 -23.40
CA PHE A 721 -17.31 -15.88 -23.47
C PHE A 721 -17.67 -15.30 -22.10
N PHE A 722 -18.71 -15.83 -21.45
CA PHE A 722 -19.16 -15.32 -20.16
C PHE A 722 -18.09 -15.47 -19.08
N PHE A 723 -17.39 -16.60 -19.04
CA PHE A 723 -16.30 -16.83 -18.09
C PHE A 723 -15.21 -15.75 -18.20
N HIS A 724 -14.74 -15.47 -19.42
CA HIS A 724 -13.69 -14.47 -19.64
C HIS A 724 -14.22 -13.04 -19.47
N ALA A 725 -15.44 -12.74 -19.91
CA ALA A 725 -16.08 -11.44 -19.67
C ALA A 725 -16.20 -11.14 -18.16
N PHE A 726 -16.70 -12.12 -17.39
CA PHE A 726 -16.83 -12.00 -15.94
C PHE A 726 -15.48 -11.90 -15.25
N GLY A 727 -14.47 -12.68 -15.66
CA GLY A 727 -13.12 -12.61 -15.13
C GLY A 727 -12.44 -11.26 -15.32
N LEU A 728 -12.69 -10.59 -16.46
CA LEU A 728 -12.24 -9.23 -16.73
C LEU A 728 -12.97 -8.20 -15.85
N LEU A 729 -14.29 -8.25 -15.81
CA LEU A 729 -15.11 -7.29 -15.05
C LEU A 729 -14.92 -7.42 -13.53
N SER A 730 -14.72 -8.64 -13.02
CA SER A 730 -14.54 -8.89 -11.58
C SER A 730 -13.30 -8.18 -11.03
N PHE A 731 -12.29 -7.92 -11.86
CA PHE A 731 -11.07 -7.22 -11.41
C PHE A 731 -11.34 -5.76 -11.01
N SER A 732 -12.46 -5.18 -11.45
CA SER A 732 -12.91 -3.86 -10.96
C SER A 732 -13.13 -3.84 -9.44
N THR A 733 -13.52 -4.97 -8.83
CA THR A 733 -13.66 -5.08 -7.38
C THR A 733 -12.32 -4.93 -6.66
N VAL A 734 -11.24 -5.53 -7.19
CA VAL A 734 -9.86 -5.38 -6.68
C VAL A 734 -9.38 -3.93 -6.83
N LEU A 735 -9.63 -3.32 -7.99
CA LEU A 735 -9.30 -1.90 -8.22
C LEU A 735 -10.08 -1.00 -7.26
N MET A 736 -11.33 -1.32 -6.96
CA MET A 736 -12.14 -0.59 -6.00
C MET A 736 -11.61 -0.77 -4.56
N THR A 737 -11.23 -1.98 -4.15
CA THR A 737 -10.63 -2.19 -2.82
C THR A 737 -9.31 -1.43 -2.66
N TYR A 738 -8.45 -1.48 -3.68
CA TYR A 738 -7.09 -0.96 -3.58
C TYR A 738 -6.97 0.53 -3.91
N PHE A 739 -7.53 1.00 -5.02
CA PHE A 739 -7.52 2.41 -5.43
C PHE A 739 -8.82 3.11 -5.05
N GLY A 740 -9.96 2.45 -5.25
CA GLY A 740 -11.29 2.99 -4.96
C GLY A 740 -11.42 3.52 -3.53
N VAL A 741 -11.12 2.70 -2.53
CA VAL A 741 -11.28 3.13 -1.14
C VAL A 741 -10.28 4.23 -0.77
N ASN A 742 -9.01 4.08 -1.15
CA ASN A 742 -7.94 5.04 -0.82
C ASN A 742 -8.15 6.44 -1.44
N TYR A 743 -8.75 6.52 -2.62
CA TYR A 743 -8.84 7.79 -3.36
C TYR A 743 -10.27 8.29 -3.56
N PHE A 744 -11.28 7.42 -3.51
CA PHE A 744 -12.68 7.78 -3.76
C PHE A 744 -13.58 7.71 -2.53
N LEU A 745 -13.33 6.84 -1.54
CA LEU A 745 -14.24 6.66 -0.39
C LEU A 745 -13.67 7.20 0.94
N GLY A 746 -12.35 7.16 1.13
CA GLY A 746 -11.74 7.39 2.44
C GLY A 746 -11.95 6.20 3.40
N GLY A 747 -11.37 6.26 4.60
CA GLY A 747 -11.47 5.23 5.64
C GLY A 747 -10.28 5.22 6.59
N MET A 748 -10.32 4.41 7.66
CA MET A 748 -9.24 4.33 8.68
C MET A 748 -7.91 3.83 8.09
N HIS A 749 -7.96 3.25 6.89
CA HIS A 749 -6.81 2.76 6.14
C HIS A 749 -6.37 3.70 4.99
N SER A 750 -6.95 4.89 4.86
CA SER A 750 -6.67 5.81 3.75
C SER A 750 -5.38 6.59 4.01
N TYR A 751 -4.23 6.00 3.67
CA TYR A 751 -2.92 6.63 3.83
C TYR A 751 -2.42 7.38 2.57
N ALA A 752 -3.27 7.55 1.56
CA ALA A 752 -2.93 8.27 0.33
C ALA A 752 -3.75 9.56 0.24
N GLY A 753 -3.10 10.66 -0.16
CA GLY A 753 -3.77 11.95 -0.34
C GLY A 753 -4.83 11.93 -1.44
N GLU A 754 -5.72 12.92 -1.42
CA GLU A 754 -6.84 13.04 -2.36
C GLU A 754 -6.38 13.12 -3.83
N MET A 755 -7.08 12.40 -4.70
CA MET A 755 -6.78 12.35 -6.13
C MET A 755 -7.37 13.56 -6.87
N GLN A 756 -6.67 14.09 -7.88
CA GLN A 756 -7.23 15.10 -8.79
C GLN A 756 -8.43 14.52 -9.56
N PHE A 757 -9.63 15.02 -9.26
CA PHE A 757 -10.90 14.43 -9.68
C PHE A 757 -11.18 14.47 -11.20
N ASP A 758 -10.70 15.47 -11.96
CA ASP A 758 -11.19 15.67 -13.34
C ASP A 758 -10.59 14.71 -14.38
N PHE A 759 -9.26 14.54 -14.42
CA PHE A 759 -8.62 13.69 -15.43
C PHE A 759 -8.86 12.19 -15.18
N THR A 760 -8.91 11.77 -13.92
CA THR A 760 -9.09 10.36 -13.55
C THR A 760 -10.48 9.86 -13.93
N ILE A 761 -11.53 10.66 -13.73
CA ILE A 761 -12.90 10.27 -14.11
C ILE A 761 -12.99 10.08 -15.63
N ILE A 762 -12.41 10.99 -16.42
CA ILE A 762 -12.36 10.86 -17.88
C ILE A 762 -11.63 9.57 -18.28
N LEU A 763 -10.49 9.27 -17.65
CA LEU A 763 -9.74 8.04 -17.91
C LEU A 763 -10.55 6.78 -17.54
N ILE A 764 -11.25 6.77 -16.41
CA ILE A 764 -12.11 5.65 -15.98
C ILE A 764 -13.26 5.46 -16.98
N ILE A 765 -13.91 6.55 -17.42
CA ILE A 765 -14.99 6.50 -18.41
C ILE A 765 -14.44 5.94 -19.73
N LEU A 766 -13.29 6.44 -20.19
CA LEU A 766 -12.68 6.00 -21.45
C LEU A 766 -12.29 4.52 -21.40
N ILE A 767 -11.68 4.06 -20.31
CA ILE A 767 -11.35 2.63 -20.10
C ILE A 767 -12.64 1.80 -20.05
N SER A 768 -13.68 2.28 -19.37
CA SER A 768 -14.96 1.58 -19.27
C SER A 768 -15.64 1.46 -20.64
N LEU A 769 -15.61 2.50 -21.46
CA LEU A 769 -16.10 2.49 -22.84
C LEU A 769 -15.30 1.53 -23.72
N LEU A 770 -13.97 1.49 -23.58
CA LEU A 770 -13.12 0.53 -24.29
C LEU A 770 -13.45 -0.92 -23.92
N ILE A 771 -13.63 -1.21 -22.63
CA ILE A 771 -14.02 -2.54 -22.15
C ILE A 771 -15.43 -2.89 -22.66
N ALA A 772 -16.38 -1.97 -22.59
CA ALA A 772 -17.75 -2.18 -23.09
C ALA A 772 -17.76 -2.44 -24.61
N GLY A 773 -16.99 -1.66 -25.37
CA GLY A 773 -16.79 -1.85 -26.81
C GLY A 773 -16.18 -3.23 -27.12
N LEU A 774 -15.13 -3.61 -26.40
CA LEU A 774 -14.51 -4.93 -26.55
C LEU A 774 -15.50 -6.05 -26.27
N LEU A 775 -16.27 -5.97 -25.19
CA LEU A 775 -17.27 -6.97 -24.81
C LEU A 775 -18.38 -7.09 -25.87
N CYS A 776 -18.88 -5.96 -26.39
CA CYS A 776 -19.91 -5.96 -27.42
C CYS A 776 -19.42 -6.60 -28.73
N ILE A 777 -18.23 -6.24 -29.20
CA ILE A 777 -17.63 -6.77 -30.43
C ILE A 777 -17.32 -8.26 -30.27
N SER A 778 -16.68 -8.64 -29.16
CA SER A 778 -16.34 -10.04 -28.88
C SER A 778 -17.60 -10.91 -28.71
N TYR A 779 -18.66 -10.41 -28.08
CA TYR A 779 -19.94 -11.14 -27.98
C TYR A 779 -20.57 -11.40 -29.35
N LYS A 780 -20.69 -10.36 -30.19
CA LYS A 780 -21.25 -10.50 -31.55
C LYS A 780 -20.47 -11.53 -32.37
N LYS A 781 -19.14 -11.54 -32.24
CA LYS A 781 -18.27 -12.48 -32.96
C LYS A 781 -18.33 -13.89 -32.37
N TYR A 782 -18.36 -14.03 -31.05
CA TYR A 782 -18.53 -15.31 -30.37
C TYR A 782 -19.86 -15.98 -30.73
N LYS A 783 -20.95 -15.21 -30.85
CA LYS A 783 -22.25 -15.74 -31.29
C LYS A 783 -22.17 -16.35 -32.70
N LYS A 784 -21.44 -15.70 -33.62
CA LYS A 784 -21.20 -16.27 -34.97
C LYS A 784 -20.35 -17.53 -34.91
N ILE A 785 -19.34 -17.57 -34.05
CA ILE A 785 -18.48 -18.75 -33.85
C ILE A 785 -19.28 -19.92 -33.31
N ALA A 786 -20.12 -19.70 -32.29
CA ALA A 786 -20.93 -20.74 -31.67
C ALA A 786 -21.92 -21.38 -32.65
N VAL A 787 -22.51 -20.59 -33.55
CA VAL A 787 -23.43 -21.06 -34.60
C VAL A 787 -22.73 -21.91 -35.67
N ILE A 788 -21.41 -21.78 -35.84
CA ILE A 788 -20.65 -22.58 -36.82
C ILE A 788 -20.27 -23.96 -36.24
N THR A 789 -20.31 -24.11 -34.91
CA THR A 789 -19.91 -25.34 -34.20
C THR A 789 -21.06 -26.20 -33.69
N ASP A 790 -22.28 -25.63 -33.64
CA ASP A 790 -23.55 -26.35 -33.49
C ASP A 790 -24.02 -26.83 -34.87
#